data_AF-A0A139SSB5-F1
#
_entry.id   AF-A0A139SSB5-F1
#
_cell.length_a   1.000
_cell.length_b   1.000
_cell.length_c   1.000
_cell.angle_alpha   90.00
_cell.angle_beta   90.00
_cell.angle_gamma   90.00
#
_symmetry.space_group_name_H-M   'P 1'
#
loop_
_entity.id
_entity.type
_entity.pdbx_description
1 polymer ?
#
loop_
_entity_poly.entity_id
_entity_poly.type
_entity_poly.pdbx_seq_one_letter_code
_entity_poly.pdbx_strand_id
1 'polypeptide(L)'
;METNINGTVYFSANTGWDGFIINHSQGGLRFGGLIQGSRYLRVSGSGATHFAGNLDIGGGIETVPGSGTHLILSGEALYYLNLRVGAETLVFVKRNKALGSVNSYLTIDYGGTLGIRSHVGESLNYSEQATLNVSGPGAVRALGRPAVGAIYHDGGGSPTDLNQFAGTIIMTGDTTFGARGDAGGLLLSGEVYSSTYPSNDSFSKVGLGLITLSNPNNDWTGSTIIWDGVLRTAIDTTFGAPPGSAIPTFSTIYLKGGILELGDTNFNGVLGSKIQWGDDFGNDASGGFSAFGGNRSVEIQNWAGGLAWLTWGAGGFVGNNRALLLSSRYANAQIDFKNPINLGNGSREIRVERGHTDAHARLSGAITASGFGRLVKTGPGMLWLTEPIDYQVQVNEGVLRGTLGGGFGNSNLRLSGGVFGLDSDFTGSLGTGPGQVIWGSDFGLPASGGFAAYGGDRIVRLNNTPFWADIAGHPGFVQPDQELRFGHYTADGTVIWDKELSIERIRVERGRNPNVADVRFTQAILPEWFSGSEIRFVGDGRADITSHIARTTHVSGVELRLHDGGMISGNNVFLNILNGGVVTLDNLTGSNHPDRLNDSSKVSVFLSGGTLRLWGQPNGTSQELADPLLLQSIFQSSPGTLAASNTIELKHNSTGISDFTELRFAFLYKEDFFTLNYRTYDRFNAILEDFSKARLSFTFWSPSDAINHVATGTKITPWGVVNGLDFMTPVAANGVTELRPVTNYYTNTNSNNWNPSINLFLDEYSTSTLVGNRAINSLKIGDGASLTSNANYTLTINSGGLLAYSGEANTGGRLTIRTANNRPLYAHIYGSSLGLTGSSRFDVPNLVKTGPGALNLGSAATHNVPNLYIHEGTVNLSQGTLHVNNIYIGDGAGRDILVLPANSTDALRRATGRTFPNVFLRGTPHGLDPSNVYGGEQSDQAILRLSGNTKQHLAVLNVMERGTIDFAGGEVGLANILWIDQLNFLNAAGNSYDPSARLFIRNWYQYEDYLLISRGWINTYQPTQLAEFLNQIVFDGYQDFRLVALDYDSQYYAITPFNHVSGVPEPQTYGAILAAVGIGMVVWAKRRPVRQRARRSVKQAEA
;
A
#
# COMPACT_ATOMS: atom_id res chain seq x y z
N MET A 1 -1.87 -11.29 -29.52
CA MET A 1 -1.78 -9.95 -30.14
C MET A 1 -3.02 -9.17 -29.75
N GLU A 2 -2.86 -7.98 -29.19
CA GLU A 2 -3.96 -7.05 -28.95
C GLU A 2 -4.59 -6.63 -30.28
N THR A 3 -5.92 -6.65 -30.37
CA THR A 3 -6.64 -6.19 -31.57
C THR A 3 -7.57 -5.06 -31.19
N ASN A 4 -7.45 -3.90 -31.84
CA ASN A 4 -8.30 -2.74 -31.59
C ASN A 4 -8.95 -2.26 -32.89
N ILE A 5 -10.28 -2.20 -32.88
CA ILE A 5 -11.12 -1.77 -34.01
C ILE A 5 -11.78 -0.45 -33.62
N ASN A 6 -11.24 0.67 -34.10
CA ASN A 6 -11.75 2.02 -33.78
C ASN A 6 -12.83 2.52 -34.74
N GLY A 7 -13.10 1.81 -35.84
CA GLY A 7 -14.17 2.15 -36.79
C GLY A 7 -15.55 1.68 -36.32
N THR A 8 -16.61 2.20 -36.94
CA THR A 8 -17.96 1.68 -36.72
C THR A 8 -18.08 0.27 -37.28
N VAL A 9 -18.58 -0.67 -36.47
CA VAL A 9 -18.80 -2.06 -36.88
C VAL A 9 -20.30 -2.32 -36.99
N TYR A 10 -20.73 -2.74 -38.19
CA TYR A 10 -22.13 -3.07 -38.48
C TYR A 10 -22.31 -4.58 -38.57
N PHE A 11 -23.14 -5.13 -37.70
CA PHE A 11 -23.61 -6.52 -37.78
C PHE A 11 -24.96 -6.55 -38.49
N SER A 12 -24.98 -6.98 -39.74
CA SER A 12 -26.22 -7.16 -40.52
C SER A 12 -26.43 -8.64 -40.85
N ALA A 13 -27.64 -9.15 -40.60
CA ALA A 13 -28.05 -10.50 -40.98
C ALA A 13 -29.33 -10.41 -41.80
N ASN A 14 -29.30 -10.90 -43.05
CA ASN A 14 -30.45 -10.81 -43.97
C ASN A 14 -31.51 -11.89 -43.74
N THR A 15 -31.23 -12.97 -43.00
CA THR A 15 -32.22 -14.01 -42.64
C THR A 15 -31.78 -14.71 -41.34
N GLY A 16 -32.68 -14.90 -40.37
CA GLY A 16 -32.62 -15.92 -39.31
C GLY A 16 -31.51 -15.94 -38.24
N TRP A 17 -30.31 -15.41 -38.48
CA TRP A 17 -29.14 -15.67 -37.61
C TRP A 17 -28.71 -14.43 -36.79
N ASP A 18 -28.25 -14.67 -35.57
CA ASP A 18 -27.64 -13.67 -34.67
C ASP A 18 -26.21 -13.31 -35.13
N GLY A 19 -25.73 -12.12 -34.79
CA GLY A 19 -24.31 -11.76 -34.97
C GLY A 19 -23.45 -12.56 -33.99
N PHE A 20 -22.24 -12.98 -34.39
CA PHE A 20 -21.36 -13.79 -33.54
C PHE A 20 -19.94 -13.21 -33.47
N ILE A 21 -19.40 -13.07 -32.26
CA ILE A 21 -17.99 -12.74 -32.01
C ILE A 21 -17.39 -13.89 -31.20
N ILE A 22 -16.30 -14.48 -31.72
CA ILE A 22 -15.51 -15.46 -30.99
C ILE A 22 -14.12 -14.89 -30.80
N ASN A 23 -13.74 -14.66 -29.55
CA ASN A 23 -12.41 -14.15 -29.22
C ASN A 23 -11.61 -15.18 -28.42
N HIS A 24 -10.50 -15.63 -28.98
CA HIS A 24 -9.51 -16.47 -28.28
C HIS A 24 -8.18 -15.74 -28.05
N SER A 25 -8.12 -14.43 -28.32
CA SER A 25 -6.91 -13.64 -28.12
C SER A 25 -6.65 -13.41 -26.64
N GLN A 26 -5.47 -13.81 -26.18
CA GLN A 26 -5.00 -13.48 -24.83
C GLN A 26 -4.85 -11.97 -24.61
N GLY A 27 -4.43 -11.20 -25.63
CA GLY A 27 -4.35 -9.73 -25.55
C GLY A 27 -5.71 -9.03 -25.66
N GLY A 28 -6.79 -9.80 -25.82
CA GLY A 28 -8.15 -9.30 -25.98
C GLY A 28 -8.44 -8.62 -27.31
N LEU A 29 -9.71 -8.28 -27.49
CA LEU A 29 -10.29 -7.63 -28.66
C LEU A 29 -11.08 -6.41 -28.19
N ARG A 30 -10.66 -5.22 -28.61
CA ARG A 30 -11.32 -3.95 -28.29
C ARG A 30 -12.04 -3.39 -29.51
N PHE A 31 -13.27 -2.93 -29.31
CA PHE A 31 -14.05 -2.15 -30.25
C PHE A 31 -14.19 -0.73 -29.69
N GLY A 32 -13.38 0.20 -30.21
CA GLY A 32 -13.39 1.60 -29.80
C GLY A 32 -14.45 2.47 -30.48
N GLY A 33 -14.95 2.05 -31.64
CA GLY A 33 -15.99 2.76 -32.39
C GLY A 33 -17.41 2.33 -32.01
N LEU A 34 -18.40 2.94 -32.67
CA LEU A 34 -19.82 2.58 -32.53
C LEU A 34 -20.06 1.13 -33.02
N ILE A 35 -20.79 0.34 -32.23
CA ILE A 35 -21.22 -1.00 -32.62
C ILE A 35 -22.72 -0.97 -32.91
N GLN A 36 -23.10 -1.34 -34.13
CA GLN A 36 -24.51 -1.34 -34.55
C GLN A 36 -24.98 -2.71 -35.02
N GLY A 37 -26.20 -3.06 -34.66
CA GLY A 37 -26.85 -4.26 -35.15
C GLY A 37 -28.37 -4.22 -34.96
N SER A 38 -29.11 -4.90 -35.83
CA SER A 38 -30.58 -4.96 -35.76
C SER A 38 -31.13 -6.18 -34.99
N ARG A 39 -30.25 -7.09 -34.54
CA ARG A 39 -30.58 -8.35 -33.85
C ARG A 39 -29.64 -8.62 -32.67
N TYR A 40 -29.73 -9.79 -32.03
CA TYR A 40 -28.83 -10.18 -30.95
C TYR A 40 -27.38 -10.33 -31.44
N LEU A 41 -26.45 -9.90 -30.59
CA LEU A 41 -25.02 -10.15 -30.74
C LEU A 41 -24.57 -11.16 -29.68
N ARG A 42 -24.12 -12.33 -30.13
CA ARG A 42 -23.58 -13.36 -29.25
C ARG A 42 -22.06 -13.26 -29.16
N VAL A 43 -21.53 -13.30 -27.95
CA VAL A 43 -20.10 -13.21 -27.67
C VAL A 43 -19.62 -14.51 -27.01
N SER A 44 -18.54 -15.07 -27.54
CA SER A 44 -17.95 -16.33 -27.09
C SER A 44 -16.41 -16.30 -27.11
N GLY A 45 -15.78 -17.38 -26.65
CA GLY A 45 -14.33 -17.58 -26.61
C GLY A 45 -13.69 -17.21 -25.28
N SER A 46 -12.40 -17.54 -25.16
CA SER A 46 -11.59 -17.48 -23.92
C SER A 46 -10.83 -16.17 -23.71
N GLY A 47 -10.84 -15.27 -24.69
CA GLY A 47 -10.20 -13.95 -24.63
C GLY A 47 -11.18 -12.85 -24.25
N ALA A 48 -10.67 -11.76 -23.65
CA ALA A 48 -11.52 -10.64 -23.28
C ALA A 48 -11.99 -9.82 -24.48
N THR A 49 -13.28 -9.61 -24.62
CA THR A 49 -13.88 -8.74 -25.64
C THR A 49 -14.36 -7.45 -24.97
N HIS A 50 -13.94 -6.29 -25.45
CA HIS A 50 -14.26 -4.99 -24.85
C HIS A 50 -14.98 -4.09 -25.84
N PHE A 51 -16.21 -3.71 -25.53
CA PHE A 51 -16.97 -2.70 -26.24
C PHE A 51 -16.78 -1.34 -25.55
N ALA A 52 -15.82 -0.58 -26.07
CA ALA A 52 -15.41 0.71 -25.52
C ALA A 52 -16.18 1.89 -26.11
N GLY A 53 -16.61 1.78 -27.37
CA GLY A 53 -17.47 2.77 -28.03
C GLY A 53 -18.95 2.48 -27.82
N ASN A 54 -19.80 3.43 -28.22
CA ASN A 54 -21.25 3.38 -28.02
C ASN A 54 -21.89 2.11 -28.61
N LEU A 55 -22.99 1.68 -28.00
CA LEU A 55 -23.74 0.48 -28.37
C LEU A 55 -25.13 0.84 -28.90
N ASP A 56 -25.47 0.33 -30.08
CA ASP A 56 -26.79 0.44 -30.72
C ASP A 56 -27.18 -0.92 -31.33
N ILE A 57 -27.58 -1.85 -30.46
CA ILE A 57 -27.90 -3.23 -30.84
C ILE A 57 -29.36 -3.51 -30.53
N GLY A 58 -30.22 -3.49 -31.55
CA GLY A 58 -31.67 -3.56 -31.38
C GLY A 58 -32.21 -4.87 -30.79
N GLY A 59 -31.48 -5.99 -30.91
CA GLY A 59 -31.88 -7.27 -30.29
C GLY A 59 -31.36 -7.45 -28.86
N GLY A 60 -30.10 -7.07 -28.61
CA GLY A 60 -29.42 -7.27 -27.34
C GLY A 60 -28.03 -7.92 -27.48
N ILE A 61 -27.40 -8.19 -26.35
CA ILE A 61 -26.10 -8.88 -26.25
C ILE A 61 -26.27 -10.12 -25.37
N GLU A 62 -25.73 -11.25 -25.81
CA GLU A 62 -25.72 -12.50 -25.06
C GLU A 62 -24.31 -13.09 -25.01
N THR A 63 -23.83 -13.50 -23.83
CA THR A 63 -22.63 -14.33 -23.75
C THR A 63 -23.02 -15.81 -23.87
N VAL A 64 -22.24 -16.57 -24.66
CA VAL A 64 -22.55 -17.98 -24.92
C VAL A 64 -22.22 -18.84 -23.69
N PRO A 65 -23.15 -19.62 -23.14
CA PRO A 65 -22.88 -20.47 -21.97
C PRO A 65 -21.73 -21.46 -22.19
N GLY A 66 -20.91 -21.69 -21.15
CA GLY A 66 -19.80 -22.65 -21.15
C GLY A 66 -18.57 -22.23 -21.97
N SER A 67 -18.54 -21.00 -22.48
CA SER A 67 -17.44 -20.52 -23.33
C SER A 67 -16.24 -19.98 -22.56
N GLY A 68 -16.37 -19.70 -21.25
CA GLY A 68 -15.37 -18.98 -20.48
C GLY A 68 -15.22 -17.50 -20.88
N THR A 69 -16.25 -16.91 -21.48
CA THR A 69 -16.18 -15.55 -22.04
C THR A 69 -16.02 -14.47 -20.99
N HIS A 70 -15.14 -13.51 -21.29
CA HIS A 70 -14.96 -12.28 -20.55
C HIS A 70 -15.34 -11.10 -21.46
N LEU A 71 -16.49 -10.49 -21.20
CA LEU A 71 -16.99 -9.32 -21.94
C LEU A 71 -16.86 -8.08 -21.07
N ILE A 72 -16.47 -6.96 -21.65
CA ILE A 72 -16.38 -5.66 -20.97
C ILE A 72 -17.19 -4.63 -21.74
N LEU A 73 -18.04 -3.89 -21.04
CA LEU A 73 -18.89 -2.84 -21.56
C LEU A 73 -18.47 -1.52 -20.92
N SER A 74 -18.01 -0.57 -21.73
CA SER A 74 -17.70 0.79 -21.24
C SER A 74 -18.26 1.89 -22.15
N GLY A 75 -18.77 1.56 -23.33
CA GLY A 75 -19.53 2.50 -24.14
C GLY A 75 -20.92 2.76 -23.57
N GLU A 76 -21.47 3.94 -23.84
CA GLU A 76 -22.86 4.23 -23.53
C GLU A 76 -23.77 3.41 -24.46
N ALA A 77 -24.74 2.71 -23.88
CA ALA A 77 -25.85 2.18 -24.68
C ALA A 77 -26.80 3.34 -25.01
N LEU A 78 -26.97 3.62 -26.31
CA LEU A 78 -27.74 4.78 -26.78
C LEU A 78 -29.25 4.62 -26.51
N TYR A 79 -29.72 3.40 -26.25
CA TYR A 79 -31.10 3.04 -25.96
C TYR A 79 -31.17 2.02 -24.81
N TYR A 80 -32.31 1.35 -24.64
CA TYR A 80 -32.43 0.20 -23.74
C TYR A 80 -31.55 -0.95 -24.23
N LEU A 81 -30.93 -1.69 -23.30
CA LEU A 81 -30.08 -2.84 -23.60
C LEU A 81 -30.74 -4.13 -23.10
N ASN A 82 -30.90 -5.12 -23.97
CA ASN A 82 -31.19 -6.49 -23.54
C ASN A 82 -29.86 -7.21 -23.34
N LEU A 83 -29.47 -7.50 -22.10
CA LEU A 83 -28.22 -8.20 -21.79
C LEU A 83 -28.53 -9.54 -21.12
N ARG A 84 -27.97 -10.62 -21.68
CA ARG A 84 -28.00 -11.94 -21.07
C ARG A 84 -26.60 -12.45 -20.80
N VAL A 85 -26.31 -12.77 -19.54
CA VAL A 85 -25.04 -13.32 -19.08
C VAL A 85 -25.18 -14.83 -18.93
N GLY A 86 -24.59 -15.59 -19.86
CA GLY A 86 -24.62 -17.05 -19.86
C GLY A 86 -23.76 -17.69 -18.76
N ALA A 87 -24.03 -18.95 -18.45
CA ALA A 87 -23.28 -19.76 -17.49
C ALA A 87 -21.77 -19.80 -17.81
N GLU A 88 -20.91 -19.76 -16.77
CA GLU A 88 -19.45 -19.75 -16.87
C GLU A 88 -18.87 -18.55 -17.65
N THR A 89 -19.60 -17.43 -17.68
CA THR A 89 -19.13 -16.19 -18.33
C THR A 89 -19.11 -15.02 -17.37
N LEU A 90 -18.22 -14.06 -17.65
CA LEU A 90 -18.02 -12.82 -16.91
C LEU A 90 -18.35 -11.64 -17.83
N VAL A 91 -19.22 -10.73 -17.39
CA VAL A 91 -19.49 -9.45 -18.05
C VAL A 91 -19.14 -8.32 -17.09
N PHE A 92 -18.25 -7.40 -17.45
CA PHE A 92 -17.92 -6.23 -16.64
C PHE A 92 -18.47 -4.95 -17.23
N VAL A 93 -18.90 -4.04 -16.37
CA VAL A 93 -19.30 -2.69 -16.76
C VAL A 93 -18.36 -1.66 -16.14
N LYS A 94 -17.89 -0.70 -16.95
CA LYS A 94 -16.84 0.26 -16.54
C LYS A 94 -17.24 1.74 -16.56
N ARG A 95 -18.46 2.06 -17.01
CA ARG A 95 -18.96 3.45 -17.04
C ARG A 95 -20.44 3.51 -16.73
N ASN A 96 -20.87 4.62 -16.14
CA ASN A 96 -22.30 4.92 -15.99
C ASN A 96 -23.01 4.76 -17.35
N LYS A 97 -24.23 4.20 -17.34
CA LYS A 97 -25.05 3.91 -18.54
C LYS A 97 -24.53 2.81 -19.48
N ALA A 98 -23.47 2.08 -19.14
CA ALA A 98 -23.06 0.90 -19.93
C ALA A 98 -24.14 -0.21 -19.98
N LEU A 99 -25.07 -0.20 -19.02
CA LEU A 99 -26.21 -1.12 -18.95
C LEU A 99 -27.51 -0.55 -19.57
N GLY A 100 -27.44 0.60 -20.26
CA GLY A 100 -28.59 1.27 -20.86
C GLY A 100 -29.41 2.09 -19.87
N SER A 101 -30.68 2.30 -20.21
CA SER A 101 -31.64 3.09 -19.42
C SER A 101 -32.62 2.23 -18.62
N VAL A 102 -33.57 2.86 -17.90
CA VAL A 102 -34.64 2.26 -17.08
C VAL A 102 -35.49 1.16 -17.75
N ASN A 103 -35.46 1.04 -19.08
CA ASN A 103 -36.23 0.01 -19.83
C ASN A 103 -35.39 -1.20 -20.26
N SER A 104 -34.13 -1.29 -19.82
CA SER A 104 -33.22 -2.37 -20.16
C SER A 104 -33.67 -3.70 -19.52
N TYR A 105 -33.44 -4.83 -20.18
CA TYR A 105 -33.75 -6.15 -19.62
C TYR A 105 -32.46 -6.92 -19.37
N LEU A 106 -32.14 -7.14 -18.10
CA LEU A 106 -30.89 -7.78 -17.70
C LEU A 106 -31.20 -9.18 -17.13
N THR A 107 -30.49 -10.19 -17.60
CA THR A 107 -30.60 -11.58 -17.12
C THR A 107 -29.23 -12.17 -16.88
N ILE A 108 -29.04 -12.82 -15.73
CA ILE A 108 -27.85 -13.59 -15.39
C ILE A 108 -28.29 -15.04 -15.20
N ASP A 109 -27.85 -15.91 -16.10
CA ASP A 109 -28.08 -17.35 -16.01
C ASP A 109 -27.22 -17.96 -14.88
N TYR A 110 -27.63 -19.14 -14.40
CA TYR A 110 -26.89 -19.91 -13.37
C TYR A 110 -25.42 -20.08 -13.75
N GLY A 111 -24.51 -19.60 -12.91
CA GLY A 111 -23.06 -19.65 -13.13
C GLY A 111 -22.50 -18.48 -13.95
N GLY A 112 -23.30 -17.49 -14.34
CA GLY A 112 -22.85 -16.25 -14.97
C GLY A 112 -22.57 -15.13 -13.95
N THR A 113 -21.72 -14.16 -14.29
CA THR A 113 -21.44 -12.99 -13.43
C THR A 113 -21.54 -11.68 -14.19
N LEU A 114 -22.29 -10.73 -13.64
CA LEU A 114 -22.22 -9.31 -13.95
C LEU A 114 -21.36 -8.59 -12.91
N GLY A 115 -20.19 -8.10 -13.33
CA GLY A 115 -19.25 -7.37 -12.52
C GLY A 115 -19.30 -5.86 -12.75
N ILE A 116 -19.11 -5.07 -11.71
CA ILE A 116 -18.93 -3.61 -11.76
C ILE A 116 -17.45 -3.32 -11.49
N ARG A 117 -16.78 -2.62 -12.41
CA ARG A 117 -15.33 -2.38 -12.38
C ARG A 117 -15.00 -0.94 -12.75
N SER A 118 -14.43 -0.15 -11.83
CA SER A 118 -13.89 1.18 -12.15
C SER A 118 -12.36 1.20 -12.14
N HIS A 119 -11.76 1.87 -13.13
CA HIS A 119 -10.32 1.84 -13.42
C HIS A 119 -9.55 3.06 -12.90
N VAL A 120 -10.26 4.05 -12.33
CA VAL A 120 -9.70 5.33 -11.84
C VAL A 120 -10.04 5.61 -10.38
N GLY A 121 -10.55 4.61 -9.65
CA GLY A 121 -10.99 4.79 -8.26
C GLY A 121 -12.32 5.54 -8.10
N GLU A 122 -12.95 5.99 -9.19
CA GLU A 122 -14.29 6.58 -9.16
C GLU A 122 -15.37 5.53 -8.91
N SER A 123 -16.43 5.89 -8.20
CA SER A 123 -17.61 5.03 -8.05
C SER A 123 -18.45 5.04 -9.34
N LEU A 124 -19.03 3.89 -9.67
CA LEU A 124 -19.99 3.74 -10.75
C LEU A 124 -21.40 3.75 -10.16
N ASN A 125 -22.28 4.55 -10.76
CA ASN A 125 -23.64 4.75 -10.28
C ASN A 125 -24.67 4.28 -11.30
N TYR A 126 -25.42 3.23 -10.93
CA TYR A 126 -26.57 2.68 -11.66
C TYR A 126 -27.88 2.94 -10.90
N SER A 127 -28.10 4.18 -10.49
CA SER A 127 -29.29 4.64 -9.77
C SER A 127 -30.58 4.57 -10.60
N GLU A 128 -30.47 4.70 -11.92
CA GLU A 128 -31.60 4.69 -12.86
C GLU A 128 -31.73 3.35 -13.61
N GLN A 129 -31.16 2.27 -13.09
CA GLN A 129 -31.16 0.98 -13.80
C GLN A 129 -32.47 0.21 -13.63
N ALA A 130 -32.84 -0.51 -14.69
CA ALA A 130 -34.00 -1.39 -14.74
C ALA A 130 -33.84 -2.68 -13.91
N THR A 131 -34.87 -3.53 -13.93
CA THR A 131 -34.92 -4.84 -13.28
C THR A 131 -33.83 -5.80 -13.78
N LEU A 132 -33.19 -6.50 -12.84
CA LEU A 132 -32.21 -7.56 -13.07
C LEU A 132 -32.75 -8.91 -12.61
N ASN A 133 -32.88 -9.87 -13.52
CA ASN A 133 -33.17 -11.26 -13.19
C ASN A 133 -31.87 -12.04 -12.99
N VAL A 134 -31.72 -12.71 -11.86
CA VAL A 134 -30.50 -13.45 -11.50
C VAL A 134 -30.85 -14.83 -11.00
N SER A 135 -30.08 -15.83 -11.44
CA SER A 135 -30.21 -17.20 -10.96
C SER A 135 -28.86 -17.75 -10.54
N GLY A 136 -28.84 -18.42 -9.37
CA GLY A 136 -27.72 -19.25 -8.97
C GLY A 136 -26.47 -18.52 -8.48
N PRO A 137 -25.38 -19.27 -8.24
CA PRO A 137 -24.08 -18.70 -7.97
C PRO A 137 -23.50 -18.04 -9.23
N GLY A 138 -22.55 -17.14 -9.03
CA GLY A 138 -21.78 -16.57 -10.13
C GLY A 138 -20.81 -17.54 -10.81
N ALA A 139 -20.01 -16.99 -11.72
CA ALA A 139 -18.93 -17.72 -12.37
C ALA A 139 -17.78 -18.03 -11.39
N VAL A 140 -17.11 -19.16 -11.63
CA VAL A 140 -15.88 -19.54 -10.94
C VAL A 140 -14.69 -18.95 -11.69
N ARG A 141 -13.90 -18.09 -11.04
CA ARG A 141 -12.71 -17.47 -11.66
C ARG A 141 -11.43 -18.28 -11.55
N ALA A 142 -11.36 -19.22 -10.60
CA ALA A 142 -10.17 -20.01 -10.31
C ALA A 142 -10.54 -21.44 -9.89
N LEU A 143 -9.77 -22.42 -10.37
CA LEU A 143 -10.03 -23.84 -10.13
C LEU A 143 -9.93 -24.13 -8.62
N GLY A 144 -10.94 -24.81 -8.08
CA GLY A 144 -11.00 -25.15 -6.65
C GLY A 144 -11.35 -23.97 -5.74
N ARG A 145 -11.78 -22.83 -6.30
CA ARG A 145 -12.31 -21.69 -5.54
C ARG A 145 -13.83 -21.55 -5.70
N PRO A 146 -14.52 -20.96 -4.72
CA PRO A 146 -15.94 -20.61 -4.85
C PRO A 146 -16.20 -19.64 -6.01
N ALA A 147 -17.46 -19.58 -6.43
CA ALA A 147 -17.94 -18.56 -7.36
C ALA A 147 -17.76 -17.15 -6.78
N VAL A 148 -17.40 -16.18 -7.62
CA VAL A 148 -17.15 -14.79 -7.16
C VAL A 148 -18.41 -14.00 -6.85
N GLY A 149 -19.59 -14.45 -7.31
CA GLY A 149 -20.85 -13.72 -7.17
C GLY A 149 -21.54 -13.57 -8.52
N ALA A 150 -22.85 -13.77 -8.60
CA ALA A 150 -23.63 -13.51 -9.81
C ALA A 150 -23.66 -11.99 -10.09
N ILE A 151 -23.71 -11.18 -9.04
CA ILE A 151 -23.37 -9.76 -9.08
C ILE A 151 -22.05 -9.58 -8.32
N TYR A 152 -21.10 -8.85 -8.90
CA TYR A 152 -19.76 -8.77 -8.35
C TYR A 152 -19.17 -7.35 -8.41
N HIS A 153 -18.60 -6.87 -7.31
CA HIS A 153 -17.73 -5.69 -7.32
C HIS A 153 -16.28 -6.12 -7.60
N ASP A 154 -15.67 -5.60 -8.66
CA ASP A 154 -14.32 -5.99 -9.12
C ASP A 154 -13.28 -4.88 -8.99
N GLY A 155 -13.63 -3.77 -8.34
CA GLY A 155 -12.74 -2.63 -8.11
C GLY A 155 -13.42 -1.28 -8.33
N GLY A 156 -12.90 -0.24 -7.67
CA GLY A 156 -13.40 1.13 -7.80
C GLY A 156 -14.05 1.67 -6.52
N GLY A 157 -14.26 2.97 -6.48
CA GLY A 157 -14.82 3.65 -5.32
C GLY A 157 -13.88 3.73 -4.13
N SER A 158 -14.42 4.20 -3.01
CA SER A 158 -13.76 4.34 -1.71
C SER A 158 -14.68 3.83 -0.60
N PRO A 159 -14.22 3.66 0.65
CA PRO A 159 -15.09 3.26 1.76
C PRO A 159 -16.32 4.17 1.96
N THR A 160 -16.25 5.41 1.46
CA THR A 160 -17.32 6.44 1.54
C THR A 160 -18.08 6.66 0.23
N ASP A 161 -17.63 6.07 -0.88
CA ASP A 161 -18.20 6.26 -2.21
C ASP A 161 -18.16 4.93 -2.95
N LEU A 162 -19.18 4.10 -2.71
CA LEU A 162 -19.27 2.73 -3.21
C LEU A 162 -19.85 2.70 -4.63
N ASN A 163 -19.51 1.66 -5.40
CA ASN A 163 -20.25 1.35 -6.61
C ASN A 163 -21.71 1.06 -6.26
N GLN A 164 -22.68 1.64 -6.98
CA GLN A 164 -24.09 1.55 -6.65
C GLN A 164 -24.90 0.86 -7.76
N PHE A 165 -25.79 -0.05 -7.36
CA PHE A 165 -26.84 -0.62 -8.19
C PHE A 165 -28.22 -0.42 -7.51
N ALA A 166 -29.09 0.38 -8.13
CA ALA A 166 -30.40 0.71 -7.57
C ALA A 166 -31.58 0.00 -8.23
N GLY A 167 -31.35 -0.72 -9.33
CA GLY A 167 -32.40 -1.51 -9.99
C GLY A 167 -32.92 -2.64 -9.09
N THR A 168 -34.18 -3.02 -9.28
CA THR A 168 -34.78 -4.19 -8.61
C THR A 168 -34.08 -5.48 -9.03
N ILE A 169 -33.75 -6.35 -8.06
CA ILE A 169 -33.11 -7.64 -8.30
C ILE A 169 -34.10 -8.76 -7.98
N ILE A 170 -34.37 -9.59 -8.99
CA ILE A 170 -35.26 -10.74 -8.88
C ILE A 170 -34.42 -12.02 -8.87
N MET A 171 -34.39 -12.71 -7.74
CA MET A 171 -33.67 -13.97 -7.56
C MET A 171 -34.51 -15.17 -7.99
N THR A 172 -33.89 -16.14 -8.67
CA THR A 172 -34.46 -17.46 -8.94
C THR A 172 -33.49 -18.53 -8.46
N GLY A 173 -33.78 -19.12 -7.29
CA GLY A 173 -32.85 -20.01 -6.57
C GLY A 173 -31.83 -19.26 -5.70
N ASP A 174 -31.06 -20.03 -4.93
CA ASP A 174 -29.96 -19.51 -4.10
C ASP A 174 -28.98 -18.70 -4.96
N THR A 175 -28.78 -17.43 -4.59
CA THR A 175 -28.02 -16.47 -5.40
C THR A 175 -26.83 -15.92 -4.62
N THR A 176 -25.66 -15.85 -5.27
CA THR A 176 -24.45 -15.28 -4.66
C THR A 176 -24.20 -13.84 -5.10
N PHE A 177 -23.76 -13.00 -4.16
CA PHE A 177 -23.36 -11.61 -4.37
C PHE A 177 -21.96 -11.44 -3.80
N GLY A 178 -21.04 -10.88 -4.57
CA GLY A 178 -19.65 -10.77 -4.12
C GLY A 178 -18.99 -9.43 -4.32
N ALA A 179 -17.88 -9.27 -3.65
CA ALA A 179 -17.05 -8.08 -3.76
C ALA A 179 -15.58 -8.43 -3.58
N ARG A 180 -14.73 -7.81 -4.40
CA ARG A 180 -13.27 -7.80 -4.29
C ARG A 180 -12.84 -7.20 -2.96
N GLY A 181 -11.71 -7.67 -2.42
CA GLY A 181 -11.20 -7.23 -1.14
C GLY A 181 -10.52 -5.85 -1.10
N ASP A 182 -10.85 -4.94 -2.01
CA ASP A 182 -10.26 -3.60 -2.10
C ASP A 182 -10.93 -2.60 -1.14
N ALA A 183 -10.47 -1.35 -1.13
CA ALA A 183 -10.99 -0.29 -0.27
C ALA A 183 -12.46 0.08 -0.57
N GLY A 184 -12.94 -0.16 -1.79
CA GLY A 184 -14.33 0.08 -2.20
C GLY A 184 -15.30 -1.04 -1.81
N GLY A 185 -16.45 -1.06 -2.48
CA GLY A 185 -17.51 -2.06 -2.30
C GLY A 185 -18.74 -1.79 -3.15
N LEU A 186 -19.79 -2.60 -2.95
CA LEU A 186 -21.05 -2.54 -3.68
C LEU A 186 -22.21 -2.09 -2.78
N LEU A 187 -22.96 -1.08 -3.19
CA LEU A 187 -24.23 -0.67 -2.60
C LEU A 187 -25.39 -1.20 -3.46
N LEU A 188 -26.23 -2.04 -2.87
CA LEU A 188 -27.51 -2.46 -3.43
C LEU A 188 -28.62 -1.62 -2.76
N SER A 189 -29.10 -0.62 -3.50
CA SER A 189 -30.16 0.27 -3.02
C SER A 189 -31.55 -0.05 -3.58
N GLY A 190 -31.62 -0.89 -4.61
CA GLY A 190 -32.87 -1.47 -5.11
C GLY A 190 -33.40 -2.58 -4.21
N GLU A 191 -34.66 -2.94 -4.40
CA GLU A 191 -35.29 -4.07 -3.72
C GLU A 191 -34.73 -5.39 -4.26
N VAL A 192 -34.45 -6.34 -3.36
CA VAL A 192 -34.03 -7.72 -3.68
C VAL A 192 -35.11 -8.68 -3.19
N TYR A 193 -35.70 -9.48 -4.09
CA TYR A 193 -36.74 -10.44 -3.73
C TYR A 193 -36.72 -11.70 -4.61
N SER A 194 -37.48 -12.73 -4.19
CA SER A 194 -37.58 -14.03 -4.87
C SER A 194 -38.67 -14.06 -5.94
N SER A 195 -38.38 -14.65 -7.11
CA SER A 195 -39.28 -14.63 -8.28
C SER A 195 -40.60 -15.39 -8.10
N THR A 196 -40.66 -16.35 -7.18
CA THR A 196 -41.82 -17.25 -7.01
C THR A 196 -42.11 -17.46 -5.53
N TYR A 197 -43.38 -17.34 -5.12
CA TYR A 197 -43.82 -17.72 -3.77
C TYR A 197 -44.64 -19.03 -3.83
N PRO A 198 -44.39 -20.04 -2.98
CA PRO A 198 -43.29 -20.16 -2.02
C PRO A 198 -42.01 -20.71 -2.67
N SER A 199 -40.90 -19.97 -2.58
CA SER A 199 -39.54 -20.48 -2.81
C SER A 199 -38.74 -20.42 -1.50
N ASN A 200 -37.52 -20.96 -1.46
CA ASN A 200 -36.62 -20.86 -0.32
C ASN A 200 -35.26 -20.31 -0.79
N ASP A 201 -35.31 -19.22 -1.55
CA ASP A 201 -34.14 -18.70 -2.27
C ASP A 201 -33.26 -17.87 -1.34
N SER A 202 -32.03 -18.31 -1.12
CA SER A 202 -31.10 -17.71 -0.18
C SER A 202 -30.26 -16.58 -0.81
N PHE A 203 -30.06 -15.51 -0.06
CA PHE A 203 -29.08 -14.45 -0.36
C PHE A 203 -27.72 -14.85 0.20
N SER A 204 -26.70 -15.02 -0.64
CA SER A 204 -25.36 -15.45 -0.21
C SER A 204 -24.28 -14.42 -0.50
N LYS A 205 -23.73 -13.77 0.53
CA LYS A 205 -22.54 -12.90 0.43
C LYS A 205 -21.25 -13.73 0.33
N VAL A 206 -20.44 -13.47 -0.70
CA VAL A 206 -19.14 -14.11 -0.97
C VAL A 206 -18.02 -13.07 -1.22
N GLY A 207 -16.76 -13.52 -1.27
CA GLY A 207 -15.59 -12.66 -1.51
C GLY A 207 -15.22 -11.75 -0.33
N LEU A 208 -13.97 -11.30 -0.27
CA LEU A 208 -13.41 -10.55 0.86
C LEU A 208 -14.00 -9.13 1.03
N GLY A 209 -14.67 -8.59 0.01
CA GLY A 209 -15.12 -7.21 -0.04
C GLY A 209 -16.39 -6.88 0.74
N LEU A 210 -16.80 -5.60 0.64
CA LEU A 210 -18.00 -5.04 1.23
C LEU A 210 -19.19 -5.08 0.25
N ILE A 211 -20.34 -5.58 0.74
CA ILE A 211 -21.67 -5.33 0.14
C ILE A 211 -22.53 -4.61 1.17
N THR A 212 -23.20 -3.54 0.76
CA THR A 212 -24.14 -2.79 1.58
C THR A 212 -25.55 -2.96 1.02
N LEU A 213 -26.50 -3.31 1.87
CA LEU A 213 -27.93 -3.30 1.56
C LEU A 213 -28.56 -2.06 2.19
N SER A 214 -29.25 -1.24 1.39
CA SER A 214 -29.93 -0.03 1.91
C SER A 214 -31.44 -0.01 1.76
N ASN A 215 -32.03 -0.97 1.04
CA ASN A 215 -33.47 -1.02 0.84
C ASN A 215 -34.16 -1.81 1.97
N PRO A 216 -35.10 -1.22 2.72
CA PRO A 216 -35.79 -1.89 3.81
C PRO A 216 -36.92 -2.85 3.36
N ASN A 217 -37.26 -2.88 2.06
CA ASN A 217 -38.33 -3.71 1.51
C ASN A 217 -37.82 -5.01 0.88
N ASN A 218 -36.57 -5.39 1.14
CA ASN A 218 -36.05 -6.67 0.66
C ASN A 218 -36.92 -7.84 1.17
N ASP A 219 -37.24 -8.79 0.29
CA ASP A 219 -38.21 -9.87 0.55
C ASP A 219 -37.82 -11.19 -0.15
N TRP A 220 -36.56 -11.61 0.01
CA TRP A 220 -36.18 -12.99 -0.35
C TRP A 220 -36.67 -13.98 0.72
N THR A 221 -37.03 -15.17 0.28
CA THR A 221 -37.74 -16.16 1.09
C THR A 221 -36.83 -17.12 1.85
N GLY A 222 -35.58 -17.28 1.40
CA GLY A 222 -34.58 -18.15 2.02
C GLY A 222 -33.67 -17.45 3.03
N SER A 223 -32.51 -18.05 3.26
CA SER A 223 -31.57 -17.62 4.29
C SER A 223 -30.63 -16.52 3.82
N THR A 224 -30.09 -15.72 4.75
CA THR A 224 -28.99 -14.80 4.49
C THR A 224 -27.69 -15.47 4.92
N ILE A 225 -26.84 -15.83 3.97
CA ILE A 225 -25.60 -16.57 4.22
C ILE A 225 -24.41 -15.65 3.98
N ILE A 226 -23.49 -15.54 4.93
CA ILE A 226 -22.29 -14.71 4.82
C ILE A 226 -21.06 -15.62 4.86
N TRP A 227 -20.55 -15.99 3.68
CA TRP A 227 -19.39 -16.87 3.54
C TRP A 227 -18.08 -16.16 3.84
N ASP A 228 -17.93 -14.92 3.38
CA ASP A 228 -16.69 -14.15 3.51
C ASP A 228 -16.93 -12.64 3.36
N GLY A 229 -15.96 -11.84 3.77
CA GLY A 229 -16.00 -10.38 3.74
C GLY A 229 -17.10 -9.80 4.63
N VAL A 230 -17.67 -8.68 4.20
CA VAL A 230 -18.60 -7.89 5.01
C VAL A 230 -19.93 -7.67 4.30
N LEU A 231 -21.04 -8.00 4.97
CA LEU A 231 -22.39 -7.57 4.59
C LEU A 231 -22.84 -6.47 5.55
N ARG A 232 -23.04 -5.26 5.05
CA ARG A 232 -23.50 -4.11 5.83
C ARG A 232 -25.00 -3.89 5.65
N THR A 233 -25.71 -3.73 6.76
CA THR A 233 -27.07 -3.16 6.76
C THR A 233 -26.97 -1.65 6.92
N ALA A 234 -27.40 -0.88 5.94
CA ALA A 234 -27.47 0.58 6.02
C ALA A 234 -28.93 1.04 5.90
N ILE A 235 -29.30 2.14 6.54
CA ILE A 235 -30.57 2.82 6.27
C ILE A 235 -30.24 4.09 5.51
N ASP A 236 -30.77 4.21 4.30
CA ASP A 236 -31.00 5.53 3.72
C ASP A 236 -31.98 6.26 4.65
N THR A 237 -31.50 7.32 5.30
CA THR A 237 -32.25 8.10 6.30
C THR A 237 -33.54 8.71 5.74
N THR A 238 -33.77 8.62 4.44
CA THR A 238 -34.98 9.06 3.75
C THR A 238 -36.23 8.22 4.05
N PHE A 239 -36.11 6.97 4.54
CA PHE A 239 -37.26 6.03 4.61
C PHE A 239 -37.74 5.57 6.00
N GLY A 240 -37.15 6.05 7.11
CA GLY A 240 -37.73 5.90 8.45
C GLY A 240 -38.04 4.46 8.94
N ALA A 241 -37.38 3.44 8.40
CA ALA A 241 -37.65 2.03 8.71
C ALA A 241 -36.95 1.54 10.01
N PRO A 242 -37.51 0.53 10.70
CA PRO A 242 -36.92 -0.06 11.92
C PRO A 242 -35.63 -0.88 11.68
N PRO A 243 -34.87 -1.18 12.76
CA PRO A 243 -33.60 -1.95 12.79
C PRO A 243 -33.57 -3.23 11.95
N GLY A 244 -32.50 -3.47 11.18
CA GLY A 244 -32.30 -4.72 10.42
C GLY A 244 -33.27 -4.91 9.25
N SER A 245 -34.03 -3.88 8.90
CA SER A 245 -35.06 -3.91 7.85
C SER A 245 -34.55 -4.30 6.48
N ALA A 246 -33.26 -4.10 6.19
CA ALA A 246 -32.69 -4.53 4.92
C ALA A 246 -32.53 -6.07 4.78
N ILE A 247 -32.65 -6.84 5.88
CA ILE A 247 -32.72 -8.30 5.85
C ILE A 247 -34.17 -8.72 6.14
N PRO A 248 -34.79 -9.57 5.30
CA PRO A 248 -36.15 -10.05 5.52
C PRO A 248 -36.34 -10.63 6.93
N THR A 249 -37.49 -10.34 7.54
CA THR A 249 -37.78 -10.72 8.93
C THR A 249 -37.69 -12.22 9.15
N PHE A 250 -38.18 -13.03 8.20
CA PHE A 250 -38.14 -14.49 8.21
C PHE A 250 -36.78 -15.10 7.85
N SER A 251 -35.87 -14.31 7.27
CA SER A 251 -34.54 -14.81 6.87
C SER A 251 -33.67 -15.09 8.09
N THR A 252 -33.20 -16.34 8.22
CA THR A 252 -32.17 -16.74 9.18
C THR A 252 -30.79 -16.33 8.66
N ILE A 253 -29.96 -15.76 9.54
CA ILE A 253 -28.60 -15.34 9.22
C ILE A 253 -27.61 -16.46 9.55
N TYR A 254 -26.88 -16.93 8.55
CA TYR A 254 -25.80 -17.92 8.70
C TYR A 254 -24.45 -17.24 8.53
N LEU A 255 -23.67 -17.26 9.60
CA LEU A 255 -22.28 -16.81 9.58
C LEU A 255 -21.38 -18.00 9.22
N LYS A 256 -20.82 -17.99 8.01
CA LYS A 256 -20.01 -19.08 7.43
C LYS A 256 -18.55 -18.69 7.14
N GLY A 257 -18.11 -17.57 7.68
CA GLY A 257 -16.75 -17.05 7.57
C GLY A 257 -16.71 -15.53 7.47
N GLY A 258 -17.82 -14.89 7.10
CA GLY A 258 -17.90 -13.43 6.99
C GLY A 258 -18.52 -12.73 8.20
N ILE A 259 -18.70 -11.43 8.05
CA ILE A 259 -19.07 -10.48 9.10
C ILE A 259 -20.35 -9.74 8.71
N LEU A 260 -21.32 -9.69 9.64
CA LEU A 260 -22.48 -8.80 9.55
C LEU A 260 -22.12 -7.44 10.16
N GLU A 261 -22.07 -6.40 9.34
CA GLU A 261 -21.80 -5.03 9.78
C GLU A 261 -23.08 -4.25 10.02
N LEU A 262 -23.24 -3.78 11.25
CA LEU A 262 -24.43 -3.06 11.69
C LEU A 262 -24.23 -1.56 11.40
N GLY A 263 -24.81 -1.07 10.30
CA GLY A 263 -24.75 0.34 9.91
C GLY A 263 -25.86 1.21 10.50
N ASP A 264 -26.96 0.58 10.91
CA ASP A 264 -28.20 1.25 11.32
C ASP A 264 -28.44 1.20 12.84
N THR A 265 -28.43 0.00 13.42
CA THR A 265 -28.95 -0.27 14.76
C THR A 265 -28.29 -1.47 15.46
N ASN A 266 -28.68 -1.75 16.71
CA ASN A 266 -28.18 -2.92 17.45
C ASN A 266 -28.84 -4.22 16.96
N PHE A 267 -28.12 -5.33 17.06
CA PHE A 267 -28.64 -6.65 16.71
C PHE A 267 -29.26 -7.34 17.92
N ASN A 268 -30.52 -7.77 17.79
CA ASN A 268 -31.23 -8.62 18.75
C ASN A 268 -31.82 -9.83 18.00
N GLY A 269 -31.46 -11.06 18.37
CA GLY A 269 -31.97 -12.24 17.67
C GLY A 269 -31.81 -13.54 18.44
N VAL A 270 -32.75 -14.48 18.25
CA VAL A 270 -32.74 -15.80 18.92
C VAL A 270 -31.74 -16.73 18.23
N LEU A 271 -30.85 -17.35 19.01
CA LEU A 271 -29.87 -18.34 18.50
C LEU A 271 -30.57 -19.57 17.90
N GLY A 272 -30.12 -20.00 16.71
CA GLY A 272 -30.69 -21.14 15.99
C GLY A 272 -32.02 -20.85 15.29
N SER A 273 -32.56 -19.64 15.42
CA SER A 273 -33.74 -19.19 14.68
C SER A 273 -33.43 -17.97 13.81
N LYS A 274 -32.98 -16.86 14.41
CA LYS A 274 -32.61 -15.66 13.65
C LYS A 274 -31.15 -15.68 13.21
N ILE A 275 -30.28 -16.31 13.98
CA ILE A 275 -28.84 -16.34 13.69
C ILE A 275 -28.18 -17.64 14.15
N GLN A 276 -27.18 -18.10 13.40
CA GLN A 276 -26.35 -19.24 13.73
C GLN A 276 -24.99 -19.21 13.00
N TRP A 277 -24.00 -19.90 13.57
CA TRP A 277 -22.69 -20.12 12.94
C TRP A 277 -22.67 -21.51 12.30
N GLY A 278 -22.32 -21.58 11.01
CA GLY A 278 -22.31 -22.84 10.27
C GLY A 278 -23.54 -23.04 9.38
N ASP A 279 -23.99 -24.27 9.18
CA ASP A 279 -25.25 -24.61 8.50
C ASP A 279 -26.14 -25.51 9.39
N ASP A 280 -27.36 -25.77 8.92
CA ASP A 280 -28.33 -26.64 9.61
C ASP A 280 -27.85 -28.08 9.79
N PHE A 281 -26.74 -28.47 9.13
CA PHE A 281 -26.14 -29.80 9.19
C PHE A 281 -24.98 -29.90 10.19
N GLY A 282 -24.70 -28.84 10.96
CA GLY A 282 -23.67 -28.85 11.99
C GLY A 282 -22.25 -28.59 11.46
N ASN A 283 -22.09 -28.02 10.26
CA ASN A 283 -20.78 -27.60 9.77
C ASN A 283 -20.35 -26.28 10.43
N ASP A 284 -19.74 -26.42 11.60
CA ASP A 284 -19.03 -25.39 12.36
C ASP A 284 -18.21 -24.41 11.47
N ALA A 285 -18.53 -23.12 11.52
CA ALA A 285 -17.84 -22.06 10.79
C ALA A 285 -17.46 -20.85 11.67
N SER A 286 -16.51 -20.05 11.18
CA SER A 286 -16.18 -18.74 11.77
C SER A 286 -17.21 -17.68 11.38
N GLY A 287 -17.21 -16.54 12.06
CA GLY A 287 -17.97 -15.36 11.64
C GLY A 287 -18.31 -14.44 12.80
N GLY A 288 -18.92 -13.29 12.52
CA GLY A 288 -19.40 -12.42 13.59
C GLY A 288 -19.86 -11.05 13.11
N PHE A 289 -19.46 -10.00 13.83
CA PHE A 289 -20.12 -8.68 13.75
C PHE A 289 -19.14 -7.50 13.74
N SER A 290 -19.53 -6.43 13.05
CA SER A 290 -18.86 -5.13 13.10
C SER A 290 -19.86 -3.98 13.14
N ALA A 291 -19.37 -2.75 13.30
CA ALA A 291 -20.19 -1.56 13.45
C ALA A 291 -19.77 -0.44 12.48
N PHE A 292 -20.76 0.21 11.88
CA PHE A 292 -20.57 1.36 11.00
C PHE A 292 -21.55 2.49 11.36
N GLY A 293 -21.11 3.74 11.23
CA GLY A 293 -21.93 4.95 11.43
C GLY A 293 -22.23 5.29 12.90
N GLY A 294 -21.83 4.44 13.85
CA GLY A 294 -21.99 4.66 15.29
C GLY A 294 -21.75 3.38 16.07
N ASN A 295 -21.56 3.48 17.39
CA ASN A 295 -21.36 2.30 18.24
C ASN A 295 -22.62 1.41 18.20
N ARG A 296 -22.41 0.09 18.11
CA ARG A 296 -23.48 -0.91 18.05
C ARG A 296 -23.28 -2.00 19.09
N SER A 297 -24.35 -2.71 19.42
CA SER A 297 -24.32 -3.87 20.30
C SER A 297 -25.02 -5.09 19.71
N VAL A 298 -24.61 -6.27 20.17
CA VAL A 298 -25.15 -7.57 19.79
C VAL A 298 -25.65 -8.28 21.03
N GLU A 299 -26.92 -8.66 21.01
CA GLU A 299 -27.59 -9.43 22.05
C GLU A 299 -28.27 -10.65 21.43
N ILE A 300 -27.64 -11.81 21.62
CA ILE A 300 -28.19 -13.10 21.22
C ILE A 300 -29.15 -13.58 22.31
N GLN A 301 -30.39 -13.88 21.93
CA GLN A 301 -31.44 -14.27 22.86
C GLN A 301 -31.60 -15.79 22.90
N ASN A 302 -32.05 -16.29 24.05
CA ASN A 302 -32.60 -17.64 24.17
C ASN A 302 -34.08 -17.65 23.75
N TRP A 303 -34.67 -18.83 23.62
CA TRP A 303 -36.09 -18.99 23.25
C TRP A 303 -37.09 -18.39 24.25
N ALA A 304 -36.63 -18.07 25.48
CA ALA A 304 -37.43 -17.40 26.51
C ALA A 304 -37.28 -15.86 26.50
N GLY A 305 -36.55 -15.30 25.52
CA GLY A 305 -36.39 -13.85 25.35
C GLY A 305 -35.33 -13.17 26.22
N GLY A 306 -34.56 -13.93 27.01
CA GLY A 306 -33.42 -13.41 27.78
C GLY A 306 -32.08 -13.58 27.04
N LEU A 307 -31.01 -12.95 27.53
CA LEU A 307 -29.65 -13.16 26.98
C LEU A 307 -29.27 -14.65 27.06
N ALA A 308 -28.83 -15.20 25.92
CA ALA A 308 -28.32 -16.56 25.85
C ALA A 308 -26.92 -16.66 26.46
N TRP A 309 -26.69 -17.75 27.20
CA TRP A 309 -25.34 -18.19 27.58
C TRP A 309 -24.74 -18.97 26.42
N LEU A 310 -23.71 -18.43 25.80
CA LEU A 310 -23.12 -19.00 24.59
C LEU A 310 -21.96 -19.93 24.97
N THR A 311 -22.04 -21.19 24.58
CA THR A 311 -20.96 -22.17 24.81
C THR A 311 -20.29 -22.51 23.50
N TRP A 312 -18.96 -22.37 23.45
CA TRP A 312 -18.19 -22.62 22.23
C TRP A 312 -18.33 -24.06 21.74
N GLY A 313 -18.61 -24.25 20.44
CA GLY A 313 -18.80 -25.56 19.82
C GLY A 313 -20.12 -26.23 20.19
N ALA A 314 -21.11 -25.47 20.68
CA ALA A 314 -22.42 -26.00 21.07
C ALA A 314 -23.56 -25.02 20.73
N GLY A 315 -24.77 -25.54 20.54
CA GLY A 315 -25.99 -24.73 20.41
C GLY A 315 -26.04 -23.81 19.19
N GLY A 316 -25.25 -24.08 18.14
CA GLY A 316 -25.16 -23.23 16.95
C GLY A 316 -24.31 -21.97 17.12
N PHE A 317 -23.57 -21.86 18.24
CA PHE A 317 -22.57 -20.83 18.46
C PHE A 317 -21.18 -21.35 18.09
N VAL A 318 -20.38 -20.49 17.45
CA VAL A 318 -19.01 -20.69 16.92
C VAL A 318 -18.43 -22.07 17.17
N GLY A 319 -18.17 -22.79 16.08
CA GLY A 319 -17.68 -24.15 16.12
C GLY A 319 -16.31 -24.37 16.77
N ASN A 320 -16.00 -25.63 17.06
CA ASN A 320 -14.66 -26.00 17.54
C ASN A 320 -13.60 -25.67 16.48
N ASN A 321 -12.47 -25.08 16.91
CA ASN A 321 -11.38 -24.61 16.02
C ASN A 321 -11.82 -23.55 14.98
N ARG A 322 -12.92 -22.84 15.25
CA ARG A 322 -13.36 -21.67 14.50
C ARG A 322 -13.15 -20.41 15.33
N ALA A 323 -13.27 -19.26 14.66
CA ALA A 323 -13.05 -17.96 15.27
C ALA A 323 -14.36 -17.14 15.33
N LEU A 324 -14.57 -16.47 16.46
CA LEU A 324 -15.52 -15.34 16.51
C LEU A 324 -14.83 -14.14 15.87
N LEU A 325 -15.42 -13.58 14.82
CA LEU A 325 -14.88 -12.42 14.10
C LEU A 325 -15.56 -11.15 14.59
N LEU A 326 -14.80 -10.17 15.05
CA LEU A 326 -15.34 -8.89 15.50
C LEU A 326 -14.63 -7.73 14.81
N SER A 327 -15.34 -6.62 14.63
CA SER A 327 -14.88 -5.47 13.81
C SER A 327 -14.63 -5.90 12.36
N SER A 328 -14.30 -4.95 11.49
CA SER A 328 -13.94 -5.21 10.10
C SER A 328 -13.02 -4.09 9.62
N ARG A 329 -12.29 -4.30 8.51
CA ARG A 329 -11.53 -3.20 7.89
C ARG A 329 -12.40 -2.03 7.42
N TYR A 330 -13.70 -2.25 7.23
CA TYR A 330 -14.66 -1.22 6.83
C TYR A 330 -15.36 -0.55 8.02
N ALA A 331 -15.21 -1.09 9.22
CA ALA A 331 -15.81 -0.55 10.43
C ALA A 331 -15.20 0.81 10.78
N ASN A 332 -16.00 1.71 11.34
CA ASN A 332 -15.56 3.02 11.82
C ASN A 332 -16.07 3.33 13.24
N ALA A 333 -16.60 2.33 13.92
CA ALA A 333 -17.19 2.45 15.25
C ALA A 333 -17.00 1.16 16.08
N GLN A 334 -17.33 1.24 17.37
CA GLN A 334 -17.22 0.10 18.29
C GLN A 334 -18.37 -0.89 18.10
N ILE A 335 -18.06 -2.19 18.14
CA ILE A 335 -19.04 -3.27 18.30
C ILE A 335 -18.95 -3.86 19.72
N ASP A 336 -20.07 -3.90 20.46
CA ASP A 336 -20.17 -4.45 21.81
C ASP A 336 -20.99 -5.75 21.83
N PHE A 337 -20.31 -6.88 22.05
CA PHE A 337 -20.95 -8.18 22.13
C PHE A 337 -21.22 -8.55 23.60
N LYS A 338 -22.50 -8.58 23.98
CA LYS A 338 -22.94 -8.55 25.39
C LYS A 338 -23.17 -9.92 26.02
N ASN A 339 -23.25 -10.97 25.22
CA ASN A 339 -23.57 -12.31 25.74
C ASN A 339 -22.46 -12.87 26.62
N PRO A 340 -22.79 -13.55 27.73
CA PRO A 340 -21.83 -14.40 28.43
C PRO A 340 -21.33 -15.52 27.52
N ILE A 341 -20.02 -15.79 27.55
CA ILE A 341 -19.36 -16.82 26.74
C ILE A 341 -18.65 -17.84 27.64
N ASN A 342 -18.91 -19.12 27.41
CA ASN A 342 -18.16 -20.22 27.98
C ASN A 342 -17.19 -20.78 26.93
N LEU A 343 -15.88 -20.65 27.20
CA LEU A 343 -14.81 -21.14 26.32
C LEU A 343 -14.70 -22.66 26.29
N GLY A 344 -15.32 -23.37 27.24
CA GLY A 344 -15.14 -24.82 27.42
C GLY A 344 -13.74 -25.14 27.93
N ASN A 345 -13.12 -26.20 27.41
CA ASN A 345 -11.81 -26.72 27.84
C ASN A 345 -10.67 -26.56 26.80
N GLY A 346 -10.94 -25.90 25.66
CA GLY A 346 -9.99 -25.73 24.56
C GLY A 346 -9.58 -24.28 24.33
N SER A 347 -8.68 -24.07 23.36
CA SER A 347 -8.27 -22.74 22.89
C SER A 347 -9.28 -22.19 21.90
N ARG A 348 -9.81 -20.99 22.18
CA ARG A 348 -10.88 -20.34 21.41
C ARG A 348 -10.39 -19.04 20.82
N GLU A 349 -10.49 -18.90 19.50
CA GLU A 349 -10.00 -17.73 18.79
C GLU A 349 -11.06 -16.64 18.71
N ILE A 350 -10.73 -15.44 19.18
CA ILE A 350 -11.45 -14.21 18.83
C ILE A 350 -10.53 -13.38 17.96
N ARG A 351 -10.92 -13.21 16.71
CA ARG A 351 -10.20 -12.39 15.74
C ARG A 351 -10.84 -11.02 15.67
N VAL A 352 -10.04 -9.98 15.85
CA VAL A 352 -10.50 -8.60 15.71
C VAL A 352 -9.74 -7.91 14.61
N GLU A 353 -10.45 -7.49 13.57
CA GLU A 353 -9.86 -6.73 12.48
C GLU A 353 -9.70 -5.25 12.86
N ARG A 354 -8.63 -4.61 12.38
CA ARG A 354 -8.45 -3.16 12.49
C ARG A 354 -9.44 -2.49 11.55
N GLY A 355 -10.31 -1.63 12.09
CA GLY A 355 -11.15 -0.75 11.28
C GLY A 355 -10.52 0.63 11.08
N HIS A 356 -11.30 1.55 10.51
CA HIS A 356 -10.96 2.95 10.40
C HIS A 356 -11.02 3.61 11.78
N THR A 357 -10.21 4.67 11.96
CA THR A 357 -10.16 5.48 13.18
C THR A 357 -9.97 4.63 14.45
N ASP A 358 -10.89 4.72 15.41
CA ASP A 358 -10.87 4.01 16.70
C ASP A 358 -11.82 2.80 16.72
N ALA A 359 -12.22 2.27 15.57
CA ALA A 359 -13.07 1.08 15.51
C ALA A 359 -12.42 -0.12 16.24
N HIS A 360 -13.19 -0.75 17.12
CA HIS A 360 -12.73 -1.85 17.97
C HIS A 360 -13.89 -2.73 18.43
N ALA A 361 -13.54 -3.88 19.02
CA ALA A 361 -14.50 -4.79 19.61
C ALA A 361 -14.47 -4.70 21.15
N ARG A 362 -15.64 -4.76 21.77
CA ARG A 362 -15.83 -4.86 23.22
C ARG A 362 -16.62 -6.13 23.53
N LEU A 363 -16.19 -6.88 24.54
CA LEU A 363 -16.96 -7.96 25.15
C LEU A 363 -17.37 -7.52 26.54
N SER A 364 -18.67 -7.36 26.75
CA SER A 364 -19.24 -6.91 28.03
C SER A 364 -19.97 -8.02 28.81
N GLY A 365 -20.17 -9.18 28.19
CA GLY A 365 -20.64 -10.38 28.89
C GLY A 365 -19.51 -11.11 29.61
N ALA A 366 -19.87 -11.83 30.69
CA ALA A 366 -18.91 -12.63 31.44
C ALA A 366 -18.29 -13.73 30.56
N ILE A 367 -16.95 -13.86 30.62
CA ILE A 367 -16.24 -14.96 29.98
C ILE A 367 -15.85 -15.98 31.05
N THR A 368 -16.21 -17.24 30.81
CA THR A 368 -15.92 -18.36 31.71
C THR A 368 -15.15 -19.43 30.96
N ALA A 369 -14.35 -20.20 31.68
CA ALA A 369 -13.61 -21.33 31.15
C ALA A 369 -13.67 -22.50 32.15
N SER A 370 -13.53 -23.73 31.65
CA SER A 370 -13.42 -24.94 32.46
C SER A 370 -12.07 -25.62 32.19
N GLY A 371 -11.39 -26.12 33.21
CA GLY A 371 -10.08 -26.77 33.04
C GLY A 371 -9.04 -25.84 32.39
N PHE A 372 -8.51 -26.22 31.23
CA PHE A 372 -7.47 -25.49 30.47
C PHE A 372 -8.03 -24.59 29.36
N GLY A 373 -9.30 -24.17 29.42
CA GLY A 373 -9.88 -23.26 28.44
C GLY A 373 -9.07 -21.97 28.31
N ARG A 374 -8.76 -21.57 27.07
CA ARG A 374 -7.91 -20.41 26.74
C ARG A 374 -8.58 -19.52 25.71
N LEU A 375 -8.53 -18.21 25.92
CA LEU A 375 -8.86 -17.21 24.90
C LEU A 375 -7.62 -16.89 24.08
N VAL A 376 -7.72 -16.97 22.76
CA VAL A 376 -6.67 -16.61 21.81
C VAL A 376 -7.13 -15.38 21.02
N LYS A 377 -6.41 -14.27 21.15
CA LYS A 377 -6.66 -13.03 20.42
C LYS A 377 -5.77 -12.96 19.17
N THR A 378 -6.39 -12.83 18.01
CA THR A 378 -5.75 -12.64 16.68
C THR A 378 -6.31 -11.41 15.97
N GLY A 379 -5.76 -11.06 14.82
CA GLY A 379 -6.14 -9.88 14.05
C GLY A 379 -5.57 -8.57 14.63
N PRO A 380 -5.34 -7.55 13.79
CA PRO A 380 -4.62 -6.33 14.19
C PRO A 380 -5.44 -5.37 15.06
N GLY A 381 -6.75 -5.55 15.21
CA GLY A 381 -7.64 -4.66 15.96
C GLY A 381 -7.61 -4.87 17.48
N MET A 382 -8.27 -3.96 18.21
CA MET A 382 -8.43 -4.02 19.66
C MET A 382 -9.62 -4.87 20.09
N LEU A 383 -9.38 -5.82 21.01
CA LEU A 383 -10.42 -6.48 21.81
C LEU A 383 -10.39 -5.94 23.24
N TRP A 384 -11.49 -5.36 23.71
CA TRP A 384 -11.64 -4.87 25.09
C TRP A 384 -12.55 -5.77 25.90
N LEU A 385 -12.04 -6.34 27.00
CA LEU A 385 -12.79 -7.11 27.98
C LEU A 385 -13.13 -6.22 29.19
N THR A 386 -14.40 -6.14 29.55
CA THR A 386 -14.82 -5.31 30.70
C THR A 386 -14.77 -6.05 32.02
N GLU A 387 -14.96 -7.37 31.98
CA GLU A 387 -14.87 -8.23 33.16
C GLU A 387 -13.42 -8.64 33.42
N PRO A 388 -13.05 -8.91 34.69
CA PRO A 388 -11.73 -9.42 35.04
C PRO A 388 -11.38 -10.71 34.30
N ILE A 389 -10.11 -10.82 33.91
CA ILE A 389 -9.55 -11.99 33.24
C ILE A 389 -9.02 -12.96 34.29
N ASP A 390 -9.76 -14.06 34.50
CA ASP A 390 -9.45 -15.12 35.48
C ASP A 390 -9.16 -16.48 34.80
N TYR A 391 -8.88 -16.48 33.50
CA TYR A 391 -8.67 -17.65 32.65
C TYR A 391 -7.46 -17.43 31.73
N GLN A 392 -6.97 -18.49 31.07
CA GLN A 392 -5.78 -18.38 30.22
C GLN A 392 -6.03 -17.46 29.03
N VAL A 393 -5.08 -16.58 28.73
CA VAL A 393 -5.14 -15.69 27.56
C VAL A 393 -3.84 -15.76 26.76
N GLN A 394 -3.98 -15.70 25.44
CA GLN A 394 -2.87 -15.62 24.50
C GLN A 394 -3.14 -14.52 23.48
N VAL A 395 -2.18 -13.62 23.32
CA VAL A 395 -2.28 -12.48 22.38
C VAL A 395 -1.31 -12.69 21.23
N ASN A 396 -1.83 -13.15 20.08
CA ASN A 396 -1.04 -13.38 18.87
C ASN A 396 -0.89 -12.11 18.04
N GLU A 397 -1.88 -11.22 18.04
CA GLU A 397 -1.88 -10.01 17.21
C GLU A 397 -2.81 -8.92 17.77
N GLY A 398 -2.54 -7.66 17.40
CA GLY A 398 -3.29 -6.49 17.85
C GLY A 398 -3.15 -6.28 19.36
N VAL A 399 -4.22 -5.78 19.99
CA VAL A 399 -4.27 -5.57 21.44
C VAL A 399 -5.43 -6.32 22.10
N LEU A 400 -5.14 -6.91 23.26
CA LEU A 400 -6.14 -7.33 24.24
C LEU A 400 -6.11 -6.36 25.41
N ARG A 401 -7.15 -5.55 25.59
CA ARG A 401 -7.30 -4.62 26.72
C ARG A 401 -8.20 -5.24 27.78
N GLY A 402 -7.82 -5.15 29.05
CA GLY A 402 -8.66 -5.57 30.16
C GLY A 402 -7.92 -5.55 31.49
N THR A 403 -8.64 -5.90 32.56
CA THR A 403 -8.07 -6.00 33.92
C THR A 403 -7.83 -7.47 34.25
N LEU A 404 -6.63 -7.81 34.72
CA LEU A 404 -6.34 -9.15 35.26
C LEU A 404 -6.95 -9.25 36.66
N GLY A 405 -7.72 -10.30 36.96
CA GLY A 405 -8.27 -10.48 38.30
C GLY A 405 -7.19 -10.90 39.31
N GLY A 406 -7.20 -10.27 40.49
CA GLY A 406 -6.58 -10.76 41.73
C GLY A 406 -5.18 -11.37 41.68
N GLY A 407 -4.23 -10.82 40.91
CA GLY A 407 -2.85 -11.32 40.87
C GLY A 407 -2.67 -12.61 40.05
N PHE A 408 -3.27 -12.64 38.85
CA PHE A 408 -3.28 -13.72 37.86
C PHE A 408 -3.99 -15.04 38.25
N GLY A 409 -4.30 -15.29 39.51
CA GLY A 409 -4.84 -16.59 39.93
C GLY A 409 -4.00 -17.76 39.37
N ASN A 410 -4.65 -18.78 38.79
CA ASN A 410 -3.97 -19.89 38.09
C ASN A 410 -3.75 -19.63 36.59
N SER A 411 -3.98 -18.42 36.09
CA SER A 411 -3.98 -18.10 34.65
C SER A 411 -2.69 -17.42 34.20
N ASN A 412 -2.23 -17.74 32.99
CA ASN A 412 -1.03 -17.12 32.42
C ASN A 412 -1.43 -16.12 31.33
N LEU A 413 -0.71 -14.99 31.27
CA LEU A 413 -0.74 -14.08 30.15
C LEU A 413 0.37 -14.47 29.17
N ARG A 414 -0.02 -14.98 28.01
CA ARG A 414 0.90 -15.35 26.94
C ARG A 414 0.92 -14.28 25.85
N LEU A 415 2.09 -13.75 25.56
CA LEU A 415 2.35 -12.82 24.47
C LEU A 415 3.03 -13.59 23.33
N SER A 416 2.38 -13.65 22.18
CA SER A 416 2.83 -14.45 21.02
C SER A 416 2.83 -13.65 19.70
N GLY A 417 2.77 -12.33 19.81
CA GLY A 417 2.92 -11.39 18.69
C GLY A 417 2.17 -10.07 18.93
N GLY A 418 1.10 -10.07 19.73
CA GLY A 418 0.36 -8.85 20.06
C GLY A 418 0.79 -8.20 21.37
N VAL A 419 0.03 -7.19 21.81
CA VAL A 419 0.27 -6.45 23.05
C VAL A 419 -0.90 -6.57 24.03
N PHE A 420 -0.62 -6.52 25.33
CA PHE A 420 -1.64 -6.41 26.37
C PHE A 420 -1.88 -4.94 26.72
N GLY A 421 -3.14 -4.51 26.69
CA GLY A 421 -3.58 -3.15 26.96
C GLY A 421 -3.87 -2.92 28.43
N LEU A 422 -3.14 -2.00 29.05
CA LEU A 422 -3.13 -1.73 30.48
C LEU A 422 -4.11 -0.61 30.87
N ASP A 423 -5.13 -0.96 31.65
CA ASP A 423 -6.03 0.01 32.31
C ASP A 423 -5.48 0.49 33.66
N SER A 424 -4.52 -0.23 34.23
CA SER A 424 -3.80 0.09 35.48
C SER A 424 -2.35 -0.39 35.40
N ASP A 425 -1.50 0.00 36.35
CA ASP A 425 -0.13 -0.53 36.46
C ASP A 425 -0.13 -2.05 36.53
N PHE A 426 0.91 -2.66 35.95
CA PHE A 426 1.11 -4.09 35.88
C PHE A 426 2.30 -4.51 36.72
N THR A 427 2.10 -5.52 37.57
CA THR A 427 3.17 -6.23 38.26
C THR A 427 2.96 -7.73 38.12
N GLY A 428 3.94 -8.45 37.61
CA GLY A 428 3.82 -9.90 37.38
C GLY A 428 5.16 -10.63 37.34
N SER A 429 5.15 -11.92 37.65
CA SER A 429 6.32 -12.78 37.54
C SER A 429 6.47 -13.33 36.13
N LEU A 430 7.70 -13.45 35.66
CA LEU A 430 8.05 -14.06 34.38
C LEU A 430 8.17 -15.58 34.54
N GLY A 431 7.59 -16.34 33.60
CA GLY A 431 7.79 -17.80 33.53
C GLY A 431 6.59 -18.61 33.05
N THR A 432 6.67 -19.93 33.23
CA THR A 432 5.67 -20.91 32.77
C THR A 432 4.72 -21.40 33.86
N GLY A 433 4.99 -21.09 35.13
CA GLY A 433 4.16 -21.44 36.27
C GLY A 433 2.81 -20.69 36.26
N PRO A 434 1.84 -21.13 37.09
CA PRO A 434 0.55 -20.46 37.20
C PRO A 434 0.75 -19.01 37.64
N GLY A 435 0.01 -18.11 36.99
CA GLY A 435 0.00 -16.71 37.37
C GLY A 435 1.13 -15.87 36.77
N GLN A 436 1.78 -16.36 35.72
CA GLN A 436 2.97 -15.73 35.15
C GLN A 436 2.73 -15.13 33.77
N VAL A 437 3.59 -14.20 33.39
CA VAL A 437 3.68 -13.67 32.01
C VAL A 437 4.73 -14.45 31.24
N ILE A 438 4.47 -14.71 29.95
CA ILE A 438 5.39 -15.41 29.06
C ILE A 438 5.34 -14.87 27.64
N TRP A 439 6.52 -14.66 27.05
CA TRP A 439 6.70 -14.50 25.61
C TRP A 439 6.94 -15.85 24.97
N GLY A 440 5.98 -16.35 24.23
CA GLY A 440 6.11 -17.63 23.54
C GLY A 440 4.80 -18.20 23.05
N SER A 441 4.86 -19.24 22.22
CA SER A 441 3.70 -19.97 21.72
C SER A 441 3.34 -21.17 22.60
N ASP A 442 2.27 -21.88 22.23
CA ASP A 442 1.80 -23.11 22.90
C ASP A 442 2.83 -24.23 22.99
N PHE A 443 3.87 -24.19 22.16
CA PHE A 443 4.95 -25.18 22.11
C PHE A 443 6.23 -24.69 22.77
N GLY A 444 6.20 -23.60 23.53
CA GLY A 444 7.40 -23.03 24.15
C GLY A 444 8.38 -22.42 23.15
N LEU A 445 7.95 -22.19 21.90
CA LEU A 445 8.76 -21.47 20.93
C LEU A 445 8.77 -19.98 21.28
N PRO A 446 9.93 -19.30 21.19
CA PRO A 446 10.03 -17.86 21.36
C PRO A 446 9.05 -17.10 20.49
N ALA A 447 8.53 -15.98 21.00
CA ALA A 447 7.64 -15.12 20.26
C ALA A 447 7.83 -13.65 20.64
N SER A 448 7.35 -12.78 19.75
CA SER A 448 7.31 -11.33 19.96
C SER A 448 6.10 -10.93 20.82
N GLY A 449 6.05 -9.69 21.32
CA GLY A 449 4.88 -9.13 22.00
C GLY A 449 5.22 -8.09 23.06
N GLY A 450 4.21 -7.52 23.73
CA GLY A 450 4.47 -6.58 24.82
C GLY A 450 3.21 -5.87 25.34
N PHE A 451 3.27 -4.54 25.50
CA PHE A 451 2.25 -3.78 26.24
C PHE A 451 1.85 -2.47 25.55
N ALA A 452 0.62 -2.03 25.81
CA ALA A 452 0.12 -0.70 25.44
C ALA A 452 -0.61 -0.07 26.65
N ALA A 453 -0.60 1.26 26.78
CA ALA A 453 -1.17 1.95 27.94
C ALA A 453 -2.47 2.69 27.58
N TYR A 454 -3.48 2.55 28.45
CA TYR A 454 -4.79 3.20 28.29
C TYR A 454 -5.17 4.03 29.51
N GLY A 455 -5.75 5.20 29.28
CA GLY A 455 -6.24 6.10 30.32
C GLY A 455 -5.13 6.78 31.14
N GLY A 456 -3.93 6.91 30.57
CA GLY A 456 -2.76 7.55 31.19
C GLY A 456 -1.52 6.68 31.18
N ASP A 457 -0.45 7.16 31.81
CA ASP A 457 0.81 6.41 31.95
C ASP A 457 0.62 5.15 32.80
N ARG A 458 1.28 4.05 32.42
CA ARG A 458 1.16 2.72 33.06
C ARG A 458 2.52 2.08 33.25
N ILE A 459 2.84 1.69 34.48
CA ILE A 459 4.09 1.03 34.82
C ILE A 459 3.98 -0.48 34.55
N VAL A 460 5.01 -1.06 33.93
CA VAL A 460 5.17 -2.51 33.77
C VAL A 460 6.37 -2.97 34.60
N ARG A 461 6.10 -3.72 35.68
CA ARG A 461 7.12 -4.26 36.58
C ARG A 461 7.14 -5.79 36.56
N LEU A 462 8.23 -6.36 36.02
CA LEU A 462 8.44 -7.81 36.00
C LEU A 462 9.22 -8.30 37.22
N ASN A 463 8.85 -9.45 37.79
CA ASN A 463 9.50 -10.06 38.95
C ASN A 463 9.59 -9.13 40.19
N ASN A 464 8.72 -8.12 40.28
CA ASN A 464 8.63 -7.16 41.40
C ASN A 464 9.95 -6.45 41.76
N THR A 465 10.77 -6.14 40.76
CA THR A 465 12.11 -5.54 40.91
C THR A 465 12.39 -4.67 39.68
N PRO A 466 13.28 -3.67 39.71
CA PRO A 466 13.75 -2.95 38.51
C PRO A 466 15.03 -3.56 37.88
N PHE A 467 15.74 -4.45 38.59
CA PHE A 467 17.10 -4.87 38.24
C PHE A 467 17.20 -5.93 37.11
N TRP A 468 18.32 -5.90 36.38
CA TRP A 468 18.69 -6.72 35.20
C TRP A 468 18.71 -8.24 35.39
N ALA A 469 19.28 -8.72 36.51
CA ALA A 469 19.65 -10.15 36.67
C ALA A 469 18.48 -11.13 36.55
N ASP A 470 17.24 -10.63 36.65
CA ASP A 470 16.02 -11.42 36.68
C ASP A 470 15.38 -11.69 35.31
N ILE A 471 15.89 -11.10 34.20
CA ILE A 471 15.31 -11.25 32.85
C ILE A 471 16.33 -11.73 31.80
N ALA A 472 17.61 -11.45 32.02
CA ALA A 472 18.72 -11.81 31.13
C ALA A 472 18.71 -13.30 30.71
N GLY A 473 18.53 -13.57 29.42
CA GLY A 473 18.55 -14.95 28.89
C GLY A 473 17.42 -15.85 29.41
N HIS A 474 16.39 -15.28 30.03
CA HIS A 474 15.27 -16.05 30.55
C HIS A 474 14.44 -16.66 29.40
N PRO A 475 14.16 -17.97 29.38
CA PRO A 475 13.50 -18.64 28.25
C PRO A 475 12.04 -18.21 28.03
N GLY A 476 11.40 -17.67 29.07
CA GLY A 476 10.05 -17.10 28.99
C GLY A 476 9.97 -15.64 28.54
N PHE A 477 11.10 -15.02 28.19
CA PHE A 477 11.17 -13.64 27.69
C PHE A 477 11.49 -13.59 26.19
N VAL A 478 11.45 -12.39 25.60
CA VAL A 478 11.82 -12.12 24.20
C VAL A 478 13.25 -12.63 23.94
N GLN A 479 13.42 -13.36 22.83
CA GLN A 479 14.71 -13.93 22.38
C GLN A 479 15.30 -13.08 21.23
N PRO A 480 16.58 -13.26 20.82
CA PRO A 480 17.27 -12.37 19.87
C PRO A 480 16.52 -12.07 18.55
N ASP A 481 15.85 -13.07 17.96
CA ASP A 481 15.08 -12.91 16.72
C ASP A 481 13.65 -12.37 16.91
N GLN A 482 13.28 -11.99 18.14
CA GLN A 482 11.93 -11.56 18.51
C GLN A 482 11.89 -10.08 18.92
N GLU A 483 10.69 -9.50 18.87
CA GLU A 483 10.45 -8.10 19.18
C GLU A 483 9.75 -7.92 20.52
N LEU A 484 10.32 -7.06 21.37
CA LEU A 484 9.55 -6.44 22.45
C LEU A 484 8.71 -5.30 21.86
N ARG A 485 7.38 -5.36 22.02
CA ARG A 485 6.43 -4.46 21.34
C ARG A 485 5.78 -3.49 22.31
N PHE A 486 5.69 -2.22 21.92
CA PHE A 486 5.01 -1.17 22.67
C PHE A 486 4.03 -0.39 21.81
N GLY A 487 2.99 0.12 22.47
CA GLY A 487 1.99 0.96 21.82
C GLY A 487 1.01 0.18 20.94
N HIS A 488 0.00 0.89 20.46
CA HIS A 488 -1.05 0.41 19.56
C HIS A 488 -1.86 1.64 19.10
N TYR A 489 -2.35 1.66 17.87
CA TYR A 489 -3.10 2.83 17.31
C TYR A 489 -4.29 3.34 18.14
N THR A 490 -4.89 2.50 18.99
CA THR A 490 -5.99 2.88 19.88
C THR A 490 -5.54 3.33 21.28
N ALA A 491 -4.27 3.16 21.64
CA ALA A 491 -3.72 3.51 22.95
C ALA A 491 -3.55 5.04 23.07
N ASP A 492 -3.75 5.58 24.27
CA ASP A 492 -3.73 7.03 24.52
C ASP A 492 -2.77 7.46 25.65
N GLY A 493 -2.01 6.52 26.24
CA GLY A 493 -1.03 6.76 27.29
C GLY A 493 0.34 6.13 27.02
N THR A 494 1.28 6.37 27.95
CA THR A 494 2.67 5.88 27.85
C THR A 494 2.88 4.60 28.66
N VAL A 495 3.53 3.58 28.09
CA VAL A 495 4.06 2.47 28.89
C VAL A 495 5.36 2.90 29.56
N ILE A 496 5.41 2.92 30.89
CA ILE A 496 6.64 3.13 31.66
C ILE A 496 7.29 1.76 31.89
N TRP A 497 8.38 1.52 31.16
CA TRP A 497 9.20 0.33 31.33
C TRP A 497 10.31 0.62 32.34
N ASP A 498 10.20 0.05 33.54
CA ASP A 498 11.09 0.31 34.68
C ASP A 498 12.14 -0.78 34.91
N LYS A 499 12.47 -1.51 33.84
CA LYS A 499 13.39 -2.64 33.83
C LYS A 499 14.59 -2.38 32.95
N GLU A 500 15.77 -2.74 33.43
CA GLU A 500 16.97 -2.83 32.59
C GLU A 500 16.76 -3.87 31.48
N LEU A 501 17.19 -3.54 30.26
CA LEU A 501 16.99 -4.39 29.08
C LEU A 501 18.31 -4.78 28.43
N SER A 502 18.37 -6.02 27.97
CA SER A 502 19.34 -6.46 26.97
C SER A 502 18.67 -7.41 25.98
N ILE A 503 18.15 -6.80 24.92
CA ILE A 503 17.50 -7.45 23.78
C ILE A 503 18.01 -6.78 22.50
N GLU A 504 17.72 -7.36 21.34
CA GLU A 504 18.19 -6.83 20.05
C GLU A 504 17.17 -5.92 19.34
N ARG A 505 15.86 -6.10 19.60
CA ARG A 505 14.81 -5.40 18.85
C ARG A 505 13.62 -4.95 19.70
N ILE A 506 13.29 -3.66 19.56
CA ILE A 506 12.11 -3.01 20.14
C ILE A 506 11.27 -2.45 18.99
N ARG A 507 9.98 -2.83 18.95
CA ARG A 507 9.01 -2.25 18.02
C ARG A 507 8.08 -1.32 18.78
N VAL A 508 7.88 -0.11 18.26
CA VAL A 508 7.01 0.91 18.87
C VAL A 508 5.98 1.34 17.85
N GLU A 509 4.71 1.11 18.16
CA GLU A 509 3.58 1.47 17.32
C GLU A 509 2.91 2.74 17.84
N ARG A 510 2.63 3.68 16.95
CA ARG A 510 2.07 4.99 17.29
C ARG A 510 0.68 4.86 17.90
N GLY A 511 0.51 5.45 19.08
CA GLY A 511 -0.77 5.63 19.75
C GLY A 511 -1.61 6.77 19.19
N ARG A 512 -2.86 6.84 19.64
CA ARG A 512 -3.87 7.83 19.26
C ARG A 512 -3.49 9.26 19.64
N ASN A 513 -2.76 9.43 20.74
CA ASN A 513 -2.30 10.74 21.19
C ASN A 513 -0.86 11.01 20.73
N PRO A 514 -0.65 11.82 19.67
CA PRO A 514 0.68 12.02 19.09
C PRO A 514 1.62 12.84 19.99
N ASN A 515 1.12 13.43 21.09
CA ASN A 515 1.91 14.30 21.97
C ASN A 515 2.62 13.55 23.09
N VAL A 516 2.20 12.32 23.39
CA VAL A 516 2.82 11.46 24.41
C VAL A 516 3.76 10.44 23.75
N ALA A 517 4.61 9.82 24.55
CA ALA A 517 5.37 8.67 24.08
C ALA A 517 4.51 7.40 24.18
N ASP A 518 4.77 6.42 23.34
CA ASP A 518 4.13 5.10 23.43
C ASP A 518 4.84 4.25 24.50
N VAL A 519 6.14 4.51 24.70
CA VAL A 519 6.95 3.90 25.75
C VAL A 519 7.97 4.88 26.31
N ARG A 520 8.23 4.81 27.62
CA ARG A 520 9.30 5.50 28.32
C ARG A 520 10.17 4.49 29.07
N PHE A 521 11.45 4.44 28.73
CA PHE A 521 12.44 3.60 29.42
C PHE A 521 13.13 4.41 30.52
N THR A 522 12.93 3.99 31.77
CA THR A 522 13.50 4.67 32.94
C THR A 522 14.78 4.04 33.45
N GLN A 523 15.11 2.84 32.96
CA GLN A 523 16.35 2.12 33.27
C GLN A 523 17.23 1.99 32.03
N ALA A 524 18.47 1.52 32.23
CA ALA A 524 19.46 1.40 31.17
C ALA A 524 19.13 0.29 30.16
N ILE A 525 19.53 0.51 28.91
CA ILE A 525 19.56 -0.52 27.87
C ILE A 525 21.02 -0.92 27.66
N LEU A 526 21.38 -2.12 28.13
CA LEU A 526 22.75 -2.58 28.32
C LEU A 526 23.16 -3.65 27.29
N PRO A 527 24.48 -3.80 27.00
CA PRO A 527 25.03 -4.91 26.21
C PRO A 527 24.67 -6.29 26.81
N GLU A 528 24.51 -7.31 25.95
CA GLU A 528 24.24 -8.68 26.40
C GLU A 528 25.54 -9.29 26.92
N TRP A 529 25.44 -10.22 27.87
CA TRP A 529 26.59 -11.01 28.30
C TRP A 529 27.01 -12.07 27.26
N PHE A 530 26.20 -12.30 26.20
CA PHE A 530 26.38 -13.42 25.27
C PHE A 530 26.45 -13.12 23.77
N SER A 531 25.93 -12.01 23.20
CA SER A 531 26.31 -11.65 21.80
C SER A 531 25.85 -10.30 21.21
N GLY A 532 24.91 -9.55 21.77
CA GLY A 532 24.45 -8.30 21.12
C GLY A 532 25.26 -7.03 21.44
N SER A 533 25.96 -6.46 20.46
CA SER A 533 26.55 -5.09 20.54
C SER A 533 25.60 -3.99 20.05
N GLU A 534 24.39 -4.34 19.58
CA GLU A 534 23.46 -3.44 18.92
C GLU A 534 22.03 -3.54 19.49
N ILE A 535 21.25 -2.47 19.36
CA ILE A 535 19.81 -2.42 19.61
C ILE A 535 19.12 -1.77 18.41
N ARG A 536 17.95 -2.30 18.02
CA ARG A 536 17.14 -1.75 16.93
C ARG A 536 15.79 -1.27 17.46
N PHE A 537 15.49 -0.01 17.25
CA PHE A 537 14.17 0.58 17.42
C PHE A 537 13.51 0.68 16.05
N VAL A 538 12.34 0.06 15.91
CA VAL A 538 11.56 0.04 14.67
C VAL A 538 10.10 0.40 14.93
N GLY A 539 9.36 0.80 13.89
CA GLY A 539 7.94 1.11 13.97
C GLY A 539 7.65 2.55 13.58
N ASP A 540 6.52 3.10 13.98
CA ASP A 540 6.05 4.44 13.63
C ASP A 540 5.74 5.32 14.85
N GLY A 541 5.86 4.77 16.08
CA GLY A 541 5.58 5.44 17.33
C GLY A 541 6.74 6.26 17.91
N ARG A 542 6.65 6.56 19.20
CA ARG A 542 7.68 7.31 19.95
C ARG A 542 8.13 6.57 21.20
N ALA A 543 9.45 6.42 21.36
CA ALA A 543 10.12 5.94 22.56
C ALA A 543 10.91 7.05 23.24
N ASP A 544 10.65 7.29 24.53
CA ASP A 544 11.44 8.18 25.37
C ASP A 544 12.48 7.38 26.17
N ILE A 545 13.72 7.87 26.19
CA ILE A 545 14.82 7.37 27.01
C ILE A 545 15.14 8.42 28.06
N THR A 546 15.05 8.06 29.34
CA THR A 546 15.41 8.96 30.45
C THR A 546 16.66 8.53 31.22
N SER A 547 17.26 7.39 30.86
CA SER A 547 18.52 6.86 31.41
C SER A 547 19.61 6.84 30.32
N HIS A 548 20.20 5.69 29.99
CA HIS A 548 21.21 5.60 28.95
C HIS A 548 21.09 4.32 28.11
N ILE A 549 21.52 4.42 26.84
CA ILE A 549 21.73 3.28 25.95
C ILE A 549 23.23 3.09 25.77
N ALA A 550 23.75 1.94 26.22
CA ALA A 550 25.19 1.66 26.28
C ALA A 550 25.73 0.84 25.08
N ARG A 551 25.19 1.05 23.86
CA ARG A 551 25.44 0.19 22.68
C ARG A 551 25.09 0.89 21.37
N THR A 552 25.56 0.34 20.25
CA THR A 552 25.19 0.80 18.90
C THR A 552 23.67 0.74 18.73
N THR A 553 23.09 1.83 18.26
CA THR A 553 21.63 2.02 18.22
C THR A 553 21.18 2.28 16.80
N HIS A 554 20.24 1.48 16.31
CA HIS A 554 19.57 1.70 15.03
C HIS A 554 18.15 2.19 15.27
N VAL A 555 17.74 3.21 14.54
CA VAL A 555 16.41 3.84 14.63
C VAL A 555 15.81 3.88 13.23
N SER A 556 14.66 3.22 13.02
CA SER A 556 14.00 3.14 11.72
C SER A 556 12.49 3.31 11.82
N GLY A 557 11.94 4.31 11.12
CA GLY A 557 10.53 4.75 11.17
C GLY A 557 10.06 5.40 12.49
N VAL A 558 10.65 5.00 13.61
CA VAL A 558 10.26 5.40 14.97
C VAL A 558 10.94 6.68 15.41
N GLU A 559 10.30 7.45 16.30
CA GLU A 559 10.96 8.51 17.06
C GLU A 559 11.61 7.97 18.34
N LEU A 560 12.93 8.08 18.45
CA LEU A 560 13.67 7.88 19.68
C LEU A 560 14.02 9.25 20.30
N ARG A 561 13.44 9.56 21.45
CA ARG A 561 13.69 10.82 22.15
C ARG A 561 14.57 10.61 23.37
N LEU A 562 15.71 11.28 23.41
CA LEU A 562 16.57 11.37 24.57
C LEU A 562 16.08 12.55 25.43
N HIS A 563 15.37 12.23 26.52
CA HIS A 563 14.62 13.17 27.35
C HIS A 563 15.18 13.19 28.78
N ASP A 564 15.06 14.32 29.50
CA ASP A 564 15.64 14.49 30.85
C ASP A 564 17.12 14.02 30.90
N GLY A 565 17.47 12.97 31.64
CA GLY A 565 18.84 12.43 31.70
C GLY A 565 19.25 11.50 30.55
N GLY A 566 18.37 11.26 29.58
CA GLY A 566 18.55 10.38 28.43
C GLY A 566 19.84 10.60 27.64
N MET A 567 20.67 9.58 27.48
CA MET A 567 21.87 9.65 26.63
C MET A 567 22.15 8.35 25.89
N ILE A 568 22.92 8.43 24.80
CA ILE A 568 23.60 7.30 24.20
C ILE A 568 25.07 7.38 24.63
N SER A 569 25.56 6.34 25.27
CA SER A 569 26.92 6.28 25.82
C SER A 569 27.60 4.96 25.49
N GLY A 570 28.92 4.88 25.65
CA GLY A 570 29.67 3.66 25.39
C GLY A 570 30.80 3.85 24.38
N ASN A 571 31.92 3.15 24.60
CA ASN A 571 33.13 3.34 23.81
C ASN A 571 32.93 2.95 22.34
N ASN A 572 33.06 3.90 21.42
CA ASN A 572 32.97 3.70 19.96
C ASN A 572 31.63 3.10 19.50
N VAL A 573 30.51 3.56 20.08
CA VAL A 573 29.17 3.16 19.63
C VAL A 573 28.68 4.03 18.47
N PHE A 574 27.81 3.46 17.64
CA PHE A 574 27.21 4.17 16.50
C PHE A 574 25.74 4.49 16.77
N LEU A 575 25.30 5.68 16.36
CA LEU A 575 23.89 6.04 16.26
C LEU A 575 23.48 6.04 14.78
N ASN A 576 22.71 5.04 14.37
CA ASN A 576 22.25 4.86 13.00
C ASN A 576 20.78 5.28 12.88
N ILE A 577 20.51 6.34 12.11
CA ILE A 577 19.15 6.86 11.90
C ILE A 577 18.79 6.65 10.42
N LEU A 578 17.84 5.75 10.17
CA LEU A 578 17.60 5.14 8.86
C LEU A 578 16.10 5.16 8.51
N ASN A 579 15.74 5.06 7.24
CA ASN A 579 14.39 4.70 6.78
C ASN A 579 13.24 5.41 7.55
N GLY A 580 13.27 6.74 7.60
CA GLY A 580 12.28 7.59 8.28
C GLY A 580 12.45 7.73 9.80
N GLY A 581 13.45 7.07 10.39
CA GLY A 581 13.75 7.15 11.81
C GLY A 581 14.06 8.58 12.26
N VAL A 582 13.65 8.91 13.48
CA VAL A 582 13.88 10.22 14.08
C VAL A 582 14.58 10.05 15.41
N VAL A 583 15.65 10.80 15.65
CA VAL A 583 16.22 10.96 16.99
C VAL A 583 16.03 12.40 17.46
N THR A 584 15.40 12.57 18.61
CA THR A 584 15.19 13.89 19.22
C THR A 584 16.06 14.02 20.47
N LEU A 585 16.99 14.97 20.46
CA LEU A 585 17.75 15.42 21.62
C LEU A 585 16.95 16.53 22.31
N ASP A 586 16.28 16.20 23.40
CA ASP A 586 15.25 17.06 23.99
C ASP A 586 15.77 17.84 25.20
N ASN A 587 16.06 19.14 25.03
CA ASN A 587 16.29 20.06 26.13
C ASN A 587 15.11 21.02 26.36
N LEU A 588 13.93 20.74 25.76
CA LEU A 588 12.75 21.61 25.85
C LEU A 588 12.16 21.62 27.25
N THR A 589 12.12 20.45 27.89
CA THR A 589 11.57 20.22 29.23
C THR A 589 12.67 19.65 30.12
N GLY A 590 13.07 20.37 31.16
CA GLY A 590 14.11 19.92 32.10
C GLY A 590 15.32 20.86 32.18
N SER A 591 16.41 20.35 32.77
CA SER A 591 17.73 21.00 32.78
C SER A 591 18.42 20.87 31.42
N ASN A 592 19.35 21.78 31.09
CA ASN A 592 20.20 21.60 29.91
C ASN A 592 21.08 20.35 30.07
N HIS A 593 20.97 19.41 29.14
CA HIS A 593 21.87 18.25 29.05
C HIS A 593 22.74 18.42 27.80
N PRO A 594 23.99 18.91 27.96
CA PRO A 594 24.85 19.27 26.83
C PRO A 594 25.62 18.08 26.22
N ASP A 595 25.33 16.86 26.65
CA ASP A 595 26.14 15.67 26.36
C ASP A 595 25.29 14.39 26.21
N ARG A 596 24.19 14.50 25.45
CA ARG A 596 23.29 13.34 25.20
C ARG A 596 23.91 12.31 24.25
N LEU A 597 24.87 12.70 23.44
CA LEU A 597 25.65 11.87 22.53
C LEU A 597 27.07 11.59 23.06
N ASN A 598 27.34 11.87 24.33
CA ASN A 598 28.55 11.52 25.06
C ASN A 598 29.86 11.76 24.25
N ASP A 599 30.29 13.01 24.22
CA ASP A 599 31.48 13.48 23.50
C ASP A 599 32.75 12.72 23.89
N SER A 600 32.88 12.33 25.16
CA SER A 600 34.00 11.56 25.70
C SER A 600 34.04 10.11 25.18
N SER A 601 32.88 9.59 24.78
CA SER A 601 32.71 8.21 24.27
C SER A 601 32.78 8.09 22.75
N LYS A 602 32.88 9.23 22.03
CA LYS A 602 33.03 9.30 20.57
C LYS A 602 31.88 8.65 19.78
N VAL A 603 30.64 9.03 20.09
CA VAL A 603 29.47 8.55 19.34
C VAL A 603 29.48 9.14 17.93
N SER A 604 29.56 8.28 16.92
CA SER A 604 29.40 8.70 15.51
C SER A 604 27.95 8.59 15.08
N VAL A 605 27.46 9.59 14.36
CA VAL A 605 26.06 9.65 13.90
C VAL A 605 26.00 9.34 12.40
N PHE A 606 25.24 8.31 12.05
CA PHE A 606 24.94 7.93 10.66
C PHE A 606 23.51 8.35 10.31
N LEU A 607 23.35 9.03 9.17
CA LEU A 607 22.04 9.33 8.59
C LEU A 607 21.92 8.67 7.22
N SER A 608 20.86 7.85 7.05
CA SER A 608 20.49 7.24 5.76
C SER A 608 18.97 7.20 5.60
N GLY A 609 18.38 8.33 5.27
CA GLY A 609 16.92 8.50 5.21
C GLY A 609 16.32 8.90 6.55
N GLY A 610 17.11 9.50 7.44
CA GLY A 610 16.74 9.76 8.84
C GLY A 610 16.73 11.24 9.22
N THR A 611 16.16 11.54 10.39
CA THR A 611 16.13 12.88 10.99
C THR A 611 16.81 12.92 12.35
N LEU A 612 17.76 13.83 12.55
CA LEU A 612 18.29 14.18 13.87
C LEU A 612 17.77 15.56 14.29
N ARG A 613 17.18 15.66 15.49
CA ARG A 613 16.63 16.90 16.03
C ARG A 613 17.34 17.29 17.32
N LEU A 614 17.57 18.57 17.51
CA LEU A 614 17.91 19.15 18.81
C LEU A 614 16.92 20.25 19.15
N TRP A 615 16.22 20.06 20.27
CA TRP A 615 15.31 21.06 20.83
C TRP A 615 16.03 21.81 21.94
N GLY A 616 16.29 23.10 21.71
CA GLY A 616 16.96 23.95 22.67
C GLY A 616 16.10 24.25 23.90
N GLN A 617 16.78 24.61 24.99
CA GLN A 617 16.14 24.99 26.24
C GLN A 617 15.45 26.37 26.15
N PRO A 618 14.41 26.61 26.97
CA PRO A 618 13.69 27.89 26.97
C PRO A 618 14.48 29.07 27.56
N ASN A 619 15.51 28.81 28.40
CA ASN A 619 16.19 29.84 29.18
C ASN A 619 17.73 29.68 29.11
N GLY A 620 18.31 29.75 27.92
CA GLY A 620 19.76 29.71 27.75
C GLY A 620 20.23 29.08 26.45
N THR A 621 21.54 28.91 26.34
CA THR A 621 22.19 28.22 25.21
C THR A 621 22.08 26.71 25.37
N SER A 622 21.71 26.01 24.30
CA SER A 622 21.86 24.54 24.22
C SER A 622 22.94 24.22 23.22
N GLN A 623 23.92 23.42 23.63
CA GLN A 623 24.98 22.94 22.76
C GLN A 623 25.12 21.44 22.98
N GLU A 624 25.15 20.71 21.87
CA GLU A 624 25.44 19.28 21.84
C GLU A 624 26.68 19.05 20.97
N LEU A 625 27.61 18.24 21.47
CA LEU A 625 28.81 17.82 20.76
C LEU A 625 28.69 16.34 20.38
N ALA A 626 29.07 15.99 19.16
CA ALA A 626 29.15 14.62 18.69
C ALA A 626 30.42 14.41 17.85
N ASP A 627 30.79 13.14 17.58
CA ASP A 627 31.96 12.81 16.76
C ASP A 627 31.65 13.03 15.25
N PRO A 628 31.97 12.18 14.24
CA PRO A 628 31.61 12.52 12.88
C PRO A 628 30.10 12.39 12.63
N LEU A 629 29.61 13.30 11.80
CA LEU A 629 28.37 13.10 11.05
C LEU A 629 28.69 12.36 9.76
N LEU A 630 28.01 11.24 9.53
CA LEU A 630 28.23 10.33 8.43
C LEU A 630 26.93 10.24 7.60
N LEU A 631 26.90 10.90 6.46
CA LEU A 631 25.82 10.80 5.48
C LEU A 631 26.16 9.67 4.51
N GLN A 632 25.89 8.44 4.92
CA GLN A 632 26.31 7.25 4.19
C GLN A 632 25.38 6.07 4.45
N SER A 633 25.51 5.06 3.59
CA SER A 633 24.92 3.75 3.88
C SER A 633 25.65 3.11 5.07
N ILE A 634 24.92 2.54 6.02
CA ILE A 634 25.53 1.67 7.04
C ILE A 634 25.94 0.31 6.47
N PHE A 635 25.47 -0.02 5.26
CA PHE A 635 25.77 -1.26 4.57
C PHE A 635 26.88 -1.02 3.56
N GLN A 636 28.01 -1.72 3.71
CA GLN A 636 29.19 -1.64 2.84
C GLN A 636 28.98 -2.27 1.44
N SER A 637 27.74 -2.40 0.96
CA SER A 637 27.48 -2.80 -0.43
C SER A 637 27.90 -1.67 -1.38
N SER A 638 28.17 -2.03 -2.64
CA SER A 638 28.73 -1.15 -3.68
C SER A 638 28.29 0.32 -3.60
N PRO A 639 29.23 1.29 -3.69
CA PRO A 639 28.93 2.72 -3.56
C PRO A 639 27.75 3.16 -4.45
N GLY A 640 26.75 3.80 -3.86
CA GLY A 640 25.64 4.44 -4.57
C GLY A 640 24.32 3.66 -4.63
N THR A 641 24.22 2.43 -4.13
CA THR A 641 22.94 1.66 -4.18
C THR A 641 21.91 2.11 -3.13
N LEU A 642 22.33 2.82 -2.09
CA LEU A 642 21.54 3.09 -0.86
C LEU A 642 21.49 4.56 -0.43
N ALA A 643 21.66 5.49 -1.38
CA ALA A 643 21.56 6.91 -1.13
C ALA A 643 20.17 7.32 -0.59
N ALA A 644 20.12 8.44 0.15
CA ALA A 644 18.90 8.90 0.82
C ALA A 644 18.89 10.41 1.07
N SER A 645 17.72 10.95 1.38
CA SER A 645 17.54 12.32 1.89
C SER A 645 17.53 12.34 3.42
N ASN A 646 18.33 13.23 4.01
CA ASN A 646 18.45 13.33 5.46
C ASN A 646 18.01 14.70 5.95
N THR A 647 17.57 14.76 7.20
CA THR A 647 17.19 16.04 7.83
C THR A 647 17.93 16.23 9.15
N ILE A 648 18.40 17.46 9.38
CA ILE A 648 18.82 17.92 10.72
C ILE A 648 17.91 19.08 11.09
N GLU A 649 17.27 19.01 12.26
CA GLU A 649 16.36 20.06 12.73
C GLU A 649 16.86 20.67 14.03
N LEU A 650 16.99 22.00 14.07
CA LEU A 650 17.35 22.75 15.27
C LEU A 650 16.21 23.69 15.65
N LYS A 651 15.65 23.47 16.84
CA LYS A 651 14.64 24.36 17.41
C LYS A 651 15.28 25.27 18.46
N HIS A 652 15.38 26.56 18.16
CA HIS A 652 15.80 27.56 19.11
C HIS A 652 14.61 28.03 19.96
N ASN A 653 14.65 27.71 21.25
CA ASN A 653 13.53 27.98 22.15
C ASN A 653 13.77 29.13 23.15
N SER A 654 15.00 29.68 23.20
CA SER A 654 15.33 30.76 24.15
C SER A 654 14.85 32.13 23.68
N THR A 655 14.56 33.02 24.63
CA THR A 655 14.32 34.45 24.37
C THR A 655 15.57 35.31 24.56
N GLY A 656 16.69 34.73 25.00
CA GLY A 656 17.94 35.46 25.24
C GLY A 656 18.59 35.98 23.96
N ILE A 657 19.04 37.24 23.99
CA ILE A 657 19.65 37.92 22.82
C ILE A 657 21.01 37.32 22.46
N SER A 658 21.74 36.73 23.42
CA SER A 658 23.02 36.03 23.20
C SER A 658 22.89 34.53 23.01
N ASP A 659 21.72 33.97 23.28
CA ASP A 659 21.53 32.52 23.36
C ASP A 659 21.45 31.90 21.98
N PHE A 660 21.85 30.64 21.88
CA PHE A 660 21.78 29.87 20.64
C PHE A 660 21.54 28.39 20.92
N THR A 661 21.14 27.66 19.89
CA THR A 661 21.02 26.20 19.86
C THR A 661 22.00 25.67 18.83
N GLU A 662 23.00 24.91 19.26
CA GLU A 662 24.07 24.41 18.40
C GLU A 662 24.16 22.89 18.48
N LEU A 663 24.25 22.27 17.30
CA LEU A 663 24.70 20.89 17.15
C LEU A 663 26.03 20.92 16.41
N ARG A 664 27.09 20.46 17.07
CA ARG A 664 28.46 20.51 16.55
C ARG A 664 29.02 19.10 16.38
N PHE A 665 29.59 18.84 15.21
CA PHE A 665 30.27 17.58 14.88
C PHE A 665 31.77 17.78 14.71
N ALA A 666 32.55 16.71 14.90
CA ALA A 666 34.00 16.73 14.65
C ALA A 666 34.30 17.01 13.17
N PHE A 667 33.66 16.28 12.27
CA PHE A 667 33.73 16.47 10.82
C PHE A 667 32.50 15.87 10.13
N LEU A 668 32.34 16.20 8.84
CA LEU A 668 31.35 15.60 7.96
C LEU A 668 32.03 14.61 7.02
N TYR A 669 31.43 13.44 6.85
CA TYR A 669 31.70 12.56 5.72
C TYR A 669 30.40 12.26 4.98
N LYS A 670 30.46 12.26 3.65
CA LYS A 670 29.30 12.09 2.78
C LYS A 670 29.62 11.18 1.61
N GLU A 671 28.88 10.08 1.48
CA GLU A 671 28.89 9.26 0.27
C GLU A 671 28.15 9.93 -0.88
N ASP A 672 28.35 9.45 -2.11
CA ASP A 672 27.68 10.00 -3.28
C ASP A 672 26.15 9.93 -3.18
N PHE A 673 25.48 10.93 -3.76
CA PHE A 673 24.02 11.04 -3.90
C PHE A 673 23.19 11.21 -2.61
N PHE A 674 23.79 11.18 -1.42
CA PHE A 674 23.12 11.61 -0.19
C PHE A 674 22.83 13.11 -0.18
N THR A 675 21.66 13.50 0.31
CA THR A 675 21.24 14.90 0.47
C THR A 675 20.96 15.25 1.93
N LEU A 676 20.98 16.55 2.24
CA LEU A 676 20.71 17.07 3.60
C LEU A 676 19.79 18.29 3.53
N ASN A 677 18.70 18.27 4.30
CA ASN A 677 17.90 19.45 4.61
C ASN A 677 18.17 19.88 6.05
N TYR A 678 18.79 21.05 6.21
CA TYR A 678 19.00 21.66 7.50
C TYR A 678 17.81 22.59 7.82
N ARG A 679 16.98 22.20 8.79
CA ARG A 679 15.80 22.97 9.19
C ARG A 679 16.00 23.70 10.50
N THR A 680 15.52 24.93 10.57
CA THR A 680 15.63 25.80 11.73
C THR A 680 14.27 26.33 12.13
N TYR A 681 13.96 26.22 13.42
CA TYR A 681 12.70 26.67 13.99
C TYR A 681 12.94 27.58 15.17
N ASP A 682 12.04 28.55 15.35
CA ASP A 682 11.94 29.31 16.61
C ASP A 682 11.04 28.58 17.63
N ARG A 683 10.81 29.22 18.78
CA ARG A 683 9.91 28.72 19.84
C ARG A 683 8.47 28.50 19.38
N PHE A 684 8.02 29.21 18.36
CA PHE A 684 6.66 29.15 17.80
C PHE A 684 6.55 28.21 16.59
N ASN A 685 7.60 27.43 16.31
CA ASN A 685 7.73 26.58 15.13
C ASN A 685 7.68 27.35 13.79
N ALA A 686 7.94 28.66 13.82
CA ALA A 686 8.17 29.42 12.60
C ALA A 686 9.59 29.16 12.11
N ILE A 687 9.79 29.27 10.79
CA ILE A 687 11.11 29.18 10.18
C ILE A 687 11.99 30.29 10.78
N LEU A 688 13.15 29.89 11.31
CA LEU A 688 14.08 30.84 11.92
C LEU A 688 15.03 31.40 10.87
N GLU A 689 14.90 32.69 10.58
CA GLU A 689 15.76 33.41 9.62
C GLU A 689 17.08 33.90 10.25
N ASP A 690 17.16 34.02 11.57
CA ASP A 690 18.40 34.36 12.27
C ASP A 690 19.23 33.10 12.55
N PHE A 691 20.08 32.73 11.59
CA PHE A 691 20.98 31.58 11.71
C PHE A 691 22.12 31.78 12.73
N SER A 692 22.21 32.93 13.41
CA SER A 692 23.08 33.05 14.59
C SER A 692 22.50 32.33 15.80
N LYS A 693 21.21 31.97 15.77
CA LYS A 693 20.45 31.35 16.85
C LYS A 693 20.32 29.84 16.74
N ALA A 694 20.33 29.29 15.54
CA ALA A 694 20.39 27.86 15.29
C ALA A 694 21.62 27.55 14.45
N ARG A 695 22.57 26.79 15.00
CA ARG A 695 23.90 26.57 14.41
C ARG A 695 24.15 25.08 14.20
N LEU A 696 24.34 24.68 12.95
CA LEU A 696 24.93 23.40 12.59
C LEU A 696 26.39 23.65 12.22
N SER A 697 27.33 23.11 13.01
CA SER A 697 28.75 23.44 12.89
C SER A 697 29.67 22.21 12.90
N PHE A 698 30.87 22.40 12.34
CA PHE A 698 31.90 21.36 12.20
C PHE A 698 33.25 21.90 12.64
N THR A 699 33.97 21.12 13.47
CA THR A 699 35.34 21.46 13.87
C THR A 699 36.29 21.42 12.67
N PHE A 700 36.16 20.40 11.83
CA PHE A 700 36.93 20.25 10.59
C PHE A 700 35.98 20.13 9.39
N TRP A 701 36.25 20.93 8.35
CA TRP A 701 35.47 20.94 7.12
C TRP A 701 36.36 20.66 5.91
N SER A 702 35.96 19.73 5.03
CA SER A 702 36.69 19.46 3.80
C SER A 702 36.31 20.47 2.70
N PRO A 703 37.29 21.13 2.05
CA PRO A 703 37.02 22.02 0.91
C PRO A 703 36.33 21.33 -0.29
N SER A 704 36.35 19.98 -0.39
CA SER A 704 35.71 19.20 -1.46
C SER A 704 34.19 19.23 -1.40
N ASP A 705 33.61 19.51 -0.23
CA ASP A 705 32.18 19.29 0.03
C ASP A 705 31.32 20.48 -0.42
N ALA A 706 31.97 21.64 -0.61
CA ALA A 706 31.37 22.85 -1.16
C ALA A 706 32.06 23.29 -2.45
N ILE A 707 31.26 23.55 -3.47
CA ILE A 707 31.71 23.71 -4.84
C ILE A 707 31.39 25.14 -5.31
N ASN A 708 32.44 25.84 -5.76
CA ASN A 708 32.32 26.84 -6.80
C ASN A 708 33.30 26.43 -7.91
N HIS A 709 32.85 26.46 -9.17
CA HIS A 709 33.70 26.09 -10.30
C HIS A 709 34.87 27.07 -10.51
N VAL A 710 34.76 28.29 -10.02
CA VAL A 710 35.83 29.30 -10.09
C VAL A 710 36.21 29.80 -8.69
N ALA A 711 37.47 30.21 -8.52
CA ALA A 711 38.02 30.54 -7.20
C ALA A 711 37.38 31.76 -6.51
N THR A 712 36.67 32.61 -7.26
CA THR A 712 36.24 33.95 -6.83
C THR A 712 34.75 34.10 -6.50
N GLY A 713 33.95 33.02 -6.49
CA GLY A 713 32.51 33.07 -6.21
C GLY A 713 32.09 32.35 -4.92
N THR A 714 30.88 32.64 -4.43
CA THR A 714 30.29 31.96 -3.26
C THR A 714 30.15 30.47 -3.53
N LYS A 715 30.78 29.63 -2.71
CA LYS A 715 30.66 28.18 -2.78
C LYS A 715 29.30 27.73 -2.28
N ILE A 716 28.76 26.67 -2.88
CA ILE A 716 27.52 26.04 -2.39
C ILE A 716 27.75 24.55 -2.15
N THR A 717 26.93 23.96 -1.30
CA THR A 717 26.78 22.51 -1.16
C THR A 717 25.59 22.08 -2.03
N PRO A 718 25.79 21.59 -3.27
CA PRO A 718 24.67 21.35 -4.19
C PRO A 718 23.72 20.24 -3.71
N TRP A 719 24.20 19.37 -2.81
CA TRP A 719 23.44 18.29 -2.19
C TRP A 719 22.68 18.72 -0.93
N GLY A 720 22.82 19.98 -0.49
CA GLY A 720 22.23 20.44 0.77
C GLY A 720 21.48 21.75 0.68
N VAL A 721 20.38 21.84 1.42
CA VAL A 721 19.50 23.01 1.51
C VAL A 721 19.22 23.40 2.94
N VAL A 722 18.84 24.66 3.14
CA VAL A 722 18.38 25.21 4.42
C VAL A 722 16.89 25.50 4.30
N ASN A 723 16.08 24.90 5.18
CA ASN A 723 14.62 25.01 5.23
C ASN A 723 13.88 24.66 3.92
N GLY A 724 14.56 24.00 2.97
CA GLY A 724 14.07 23.83 1.60
C GLY A 724 13.98 25.15 0.80
N LEU A 725 14.48 26.27 1.34
CA LEU A 725 14.37 27.62 0.76
C LEU A 725 15.63 28.04 0.02
N ASP A 726 16.81 27.64 0.51
CA ASP A 726 18.09 28.09 -0.02
C ASP A 726 19.12 26.97 -0.08
N PHE A 727 20.08 27.09 -1.00
CA PHE A 727 21.28 26.25 -0.94
C PHE A 727 22.07 26.56 0.31
N MET A 728 22.72 25.52 0.83
CA MET A 728 23.60 25.64 1.99
C MET A 728 25.04 25.99 1.56
N THR A 729 25.72 26.82 2.35
CA THR A 729 27.10 27.26 2.15
C THR A 729 27.90 27.19 3.45
N PRO A 730 29.14 26.67 3.43
CA PRO A 730 30.00 26.66 4.61
C PRO A 730 30.64 28.04 4.86
N VAL A 731 30.58 28.50 6.10
CA VAL A 731 31.15 29.78 6.54
C VAL A 731 32.07 29.53 7.72
N ALA A 732 33.35 29.91 7.59
CA ALA A 732 34.29 29.83 8.70
C ALA A 732 33.95 30.90 9.76
N ALA A 733 33.72 30.47 11.00
CA ALA A 733 33.38 31.34 12.12
C ALA A 733 34.03 30.80 13.41
N ASN A 734 34.78 31.63 14.14
CA ASN A 734 35.30 31.30 15.48
C ASN A 734 36.04 29.94 15.61
N GLY A 735 36.79 29.53 14.59
CA GLY A 735 37.54 28.27 14.61
C GLY A 735 36.72 27.01 14.25
N VAL A 736 35.45 27.17 13.89
CA VAL A 736 34.58 26.14 13.32
C VAL A 736 34.06 26.56 11.94
N THR A 737 33.45 25.63 11.22
CA THR A 737 32.69 25.92 9.99
C THR A 737 31.20 25.74 10.26
N GLU A 738 30.43 26.81 10.09
CA GLU A 738 28.97 26.78 10.21
C GLU A 738 28.32 26.62 8.83
N LEU A 739 27.22 25.86 8.78
CA LEU A 739 26.39 25.74 7.59
C LEU A 739 25.28 26.79 7.62
N ARG A 740 25.24 27.66 6.60
CA ARG A 740 24.33 28.80 6.49
C ARG A 740 23.63 28.80 5.13
N PRO A 741 22.48 29.48 4.97
CA PRO A 741 21.90 29.67 3.64
C PRO A 741 22.77 30.60 2.79
N VAL A 742 22.77 30.37 1.48
CA VAL A 742 23.28 31.36 0.51
C VAL A 742 22.32 32.55 0.49
N THR A 743 22.84 33.75 0.77
CA THR A 743 22.03 34.98 0.79
C THR A 743 22.24 35.88 -0.44
N ASN A 744 23.36 35.71 -1.15
CA ASN A 744 23.74 36.55 -2.28
C ASN A 744 23.53 35.81 -3.61
N TYR A 745 22.30 35.84 -4.13
CA TYR A 745 22.00 35.36 -5.48
C TYR A 745 22.09 36.46 -6.52
N TYR A 746 22.44 36.08 -7.73
CA TYR A 746 22.36 36.93 -8.91
C TYR A 746 20.95 36.83 -9.50
N THR A 747 20.25 37.95 -9.64
CA THR A 747 18.83 37.99 -10.04
C THR A 747 18.59 38.57 -11.43
N ASN A 748 19.64 38.97 -12.16
CA ASN A 748 19.47 39.53 -13.50
C ASN A 748 19.07 38.45 -14.51
N THR A 749 17.88 38.61 -15.08
CA THR A 749 17.23 37.69 -16.01
C THR A 749 17.84 37.68 -17.42
N ASN A 750 18.71 38.65 -17.75
CA ASN A 750 19.41 38.71 -19.03
C ASN A 750 20.58 37.72 -19.07
N SER A 751 20.38 36.64 -19.83
CA SER A 751 21.33 35.53 -19.91
C SER A 751 22.69 35.88 -20.53
N ASN A 752 22.87 37.05 -21.16
CA ASN A 752 24.19 37.49 -21.64
C ASN A 752 25.20 37.77 -20.53
N ASN A 753 24.72 38.07 -19.31
CA ASN A 753 25.58 38.40 -18.18
C ASN A 753 25.92 37.18 -17.30
N TRP A 754 25.37 36.02 -17.64
CA TRP A 754 25.56 34.80 -16.86
C TRP A 754 26.94 34.22 -17.10
N ASN A 755 27.61 33.85 -16.00
CA ASN A 755 28.96 33.30 -16.03
C ASN A 755 29.14 32.22 -14.93
N PRO A 756 30.19 31.39 -15.03
CA PRO A 756 30.41 30.23 -14.17
C PRO A 756 30.44 30.46 -12.65
N SER A 757 30.65 31.70 -12.16
CA SER A 757 30.76 32.01 -10.73
C SER A 757 29.40 32.25 -10.05
N ILE A 758 28.35 32.46 -10.86
CA ILE A 758 27.06 32.98 -10.41
C ILE A 758 26.16 31.89 -9.84
N ASN A 759 25.62 32.12 -8.64
CA ASN A 759 24.43 31.43 -8.16
C ASN A 759 23.20 32.21 -8.63
N LEU A 760 22.50 31.72 -9.65
CA LEU A 760 21.39 32.41 -10.30
C LEU A 760 20.10 32.16 -9.51
N PHE A 761 19.32 33.21 -9.28
CA PHE A 761 17.95 33.12 -8.79
C PHE A 761 16.99 33.75 -9.80
N LEU A 762 16.06 32.94 -10.31
CA LEU A 762 14.91 33.42 -11.06
C LEU A 762 13.76 33.64 -10.09
N ASP A 763 13.47 34.91 -9.83
CA ASP A 763 12.46 35.34 -8.87
C ASP A 763 11.03 34.97 -9.33
N GLU A 764 10.07 35.05 -8.42
CA GLU A 764 8.70 34.63 -8.66
C GLU A 764 8.10 35.34 -9.88
N TYR A 765 7.39 34.57 -10.72
CA TYR A 765 6.78 35.00 -11.99
C TYR A 765 7.75 35.60 -13.02
N SER A 766 9.07 35.51 -12.79
CA SER A 766 10.07 35.98 -13.76
C SER A 766 10.18 35.04 -14.96
N THR A 767 10.46 35.59 -16.14
CA THR A 767 10.74 34.80 -17.34
C THR A 767 12.10 35.18 -17.91
N SER A 768 12.97 34.18 -18.05
CA SER A 768 14.30 34.31 -18.66
C SER A 768 14.38 33.48 -19.92
N THR A 769 14.85 34.08 -21.01
CA THR A 769 15.17 33.35 -22.24
C THR A 769 16.68 33.24 -22.42
N LEU A 770 17.15 32.01 -22.61
CA LEU A 770 18.54 31.72 -22.92
C LEU A 770 18.83 32.10 -24.38
N VAL A 771 19.77 33.04 -24.59
CA VAL A 771 20.14 33.56 -25.93
C VAL A 771 21.44 32.97 -26.49
N GLY A 772 22.07 32.04 -25.77
CA GLY A 772 23.26 31.30 -26.18
C GLY A 772 23.63 30.24 -25.16
N ASN A 773 24.64 29.41 -25.44
CA ASN A 773 25.16 28.49 -24.43
C ASN A 773 25.72 29.28 -23.23
N ARG A 774 25.33 28.91 -22.01
CA ARG A 774 25.77 29.58 -20.78
C ARG A 774 26.17 28.57 -19.72
N ALA A 775 26.99 29.04 -18.79
CA ALA A 775 27.33 28.30 -17.59
C ALA A 775 27.09 29.19 -16.37
N ILE A 776 26.57 28.59 -15.30
CA ILE A 776 26.33 29.20 -14.00
C ILE A 776 26.82 28.24 -12.91
N ASN A 777 27.01 28.71 -11.69
CA ASN A 777 27.36 27.84 -10.58
C ASN A 777 26.16 27.01 -10.13
N SER A 778 25.02 27.65 -9.81
CA SER A 778 23.79 26.99 -9.34
C SER A 778 22.54 27.75 -9.82
N LEU A 779 21.37 27.10 -9.75
CA LEU A 779 20.08 27.67 -10.15
C LEU A 779 19.03 27.49 -9.05
N LYS A 780 18.48 28.61 -8.56
CA LYS A 780 17.26 28.69 -7.74
C LYS A 780 16.12 29.27 -8.56
N ILE A 781 14.92 28.73 -8.46
CA ILE A 781 13.72 29.14 -9.21
C ILE A 781 12.55 29.29 -8.23
N GLY A 782 11.85 30.43 -8.30
CA GLY A 782 10.65 30.71 -7.51
C GLY A 782 9.34 30.32 -8.20
N ASP A 783 8.23 30.49 -7.47
CA ASP A 783 6.86 30.25 -7.96
C ASP A 783 6.54 31.02 -9.24
N GLY A 784 5.92 30.36 -10.22
CA GLY A 784 5.55 30.92 -11.52
C GLY A 784 6.73 31.28 -12.43
N ALA A 785 7.98 31.13 -11.98
CA ALA A 785 9.14 31.53 -12.75
C ALA A 785 9.45 30.54 -13.88
N SER A 786 9.98 31.05 -15.00
CA SER A 786 10.28 30.24 -16.18
C SER A 786 11.64 30.51 -16.82
N LEU A 787 12.34 29.42 -17.20
CA LEU A 787 13.56 29.46 -18.01
C LEU A 787 13.31 28.81 -19.37
N THR A 788 13.40 29.59 -20.44
CA THR A 788 13.09 29.13 -21.80
C THR A 788 14.28 29.25 -22.74
N SER A 789 14.23 28.54 -23.88
CA SER A 789 15.16 28.76 -24.98
C SER A 789 14.48 28.60 -26.35
N ASN A 790 14.74 29.55 -27.25
CA ASN A 790 14.20 29.55 -28.61
C ASN A 790 15.04 28.72 -29.60
N ALA A 791 16.23 28.28 -29.21
CA ALA A 791 17.13 27.48 -30.02
C ALA A 791 17.75 26.36 -29.17
N ASN A 792 18.52 25.46 -29.78
CA ASN A 792 19.20 24.36 -29.08
C ASN A 792 20.40 24.90 -28.28
N TYR A 793 20.13 25.46 -27.10
CA TYR A 793 21.16 25.96 -26.21
C TYR A 793 21.33 25.08 -24.97
N THR A 794 22.56 25.09 -24.46
CA THR A 794 22.95 24.38 -23.25
C THR A 794 23.10 25.36 -22.10
N LEU A 795 22.46 25.06 -20.96
CA LEU A 795 22.81 25.64 -19.67
C LEU A 795 23.62 24.62 -18.87
N THR A 796 24.87 24.95 -18.58
CA THR A 796 25.72 24.14 -17.70
C THR A 796 25.63 24.67 -16.27
N ILE A 797 25.14 23.84 -15.34
CA ILE A 797 25.10 24.12 -13.90
C ILE A 797 26.35 23.48 -13.28
N ASN A 798 27.36 24.27 -13.00
CA ASN A 798 28.69 23.74 -12.69
C ASN A 798 28.77 23.01 -11.35
N SER A 799 28.04 23.47 -10.34
CA SER A 799 27.96 22.78 -9.04
C SER A 799 27.07 21.54 -9.10
N GLY A 800 26.12 21.50 -10.04
CA GLY A 800 25.03 20.52 -10.04
C GLY A 800 23.87 20.87 -9.11
N GLY A 801 23.80 22.06 -8.52
CA GLY A 801 22.68 22.47 -7.67
C GLY A 801 21.52 23.11 -8.45
N LEU A 802 20.34 22.50 -8.38
CA LEU A 802 19.07 23.03 -8.88
C LEU A 802 18.01 23.03 -7.76
N LEU A 803 17.38 24.17 -7.47
CA LEU A 803 16.40 24.33 -6.40
C LEU A 803 15.13 25.02 -6.92
N ALA A 804 13.99 24.38 -6.74
CA ALA A 804 12.66 24.98 -6.86
C ALA A 804 12.03 25.01 -5.46
N TYR A 805 11.93 26.20 -4.86
CA TYR A 805 11.63 26.31 -3.42
C TYR A 805 10.17 26.65 -3.09
N SER A 806 9.42 27.23 -4.03
CA SER A 806 8.02 27.62 -3.85
C SER A 806 7.20 27.33 -5.11
N GLY A 807 5.91 27.04 -4.93
CA GLY A 807 4.90 26.98 -6.00
C GLY A 807 5.27 26.16 -7.24
N GLU A 808 4.89 26.60 -8.43
CA GLU A 808 5.14 25.90 -9.71
C GLU A 808 6.24 26.59 -10.52
N ALA A 809 7.34 25.90 -10.80
CA ALA A 809 8.44 26.41 -11.61
C ALA A 809 8.52 25.71 -12.97
N ASN A 810 9.01 26.40 -14.00
CA ASN A 810 9.05 25.84 -15.36
C ASN A 810 10.37 26.04 -16.09
N THR A 811 10.74 25.06 -16.89
CA THR A 811 11.80 25.16 -17.91
C THR A 811 11.25 24.65 -19.24
N GLY A 812 11.57 25.32 -20.36
CA GLY A 812 10.85 25.08 -21.61
C GLY A 812 11.61 25.45 -22.88
N GLY A 813 10.99 25.15 -24.02
CA GLY A 813 11.57 25.39 -25.33
C GLY A 813 12.57 24.30 -25.74
N ARG A 814 13.78 24.68 -26.18
CA ARG A 814 14.82 23.76 -26.69
C ARG A 814 16.08 23.74 -25.82
N LEU A 815 15.89 23.70 -24.50
CA LEU A 815 16.97 23.81 -23.52
C LEU A 815 17.60 22.44 -23.20
N THR A 816 18.93 22.33 -23.21
CA THR A 816 19.63 21.19 -22.60
C THR A 816 20.28 21.63 -21.29
N ILE A 817 19.95 20.97 -20.18
CA ILE A 817 20.59 21.20 -18.89
C ILE A 817 21.70 20.15 -18.70
N ARG A 818 22.91 20.62 -18.43
CA ARG A 818 24.11 19.80 -18.17
C ARG A 818 24.78 20.18 -16.85
N THR A 819 25.66 19.32 -16.37
CA THR A 819 26.59 19.60 -15.28
C THR A 819 28.04 19.61 -15.77
N ALA A 820 28.91 20.31 -15.07
CA ALA A 820 30.35 20.31 -15.36
C ALA A 820 31.05 19.10 -14.71
N ASN A 821 32.23 18.73 -15.24
CA ASN A 821 33.14 17.72 -14.65
C ASN A 821 32.46 16.39 -14.26
N ASN A 822 31.47 15.96 -15.04
CA ASN A 822 30.70 14.74 -14.79
C ASN A 822 30.04 14.68 -13.40
N ARG A 823 29.68 15.84 -12.84
CA ARG A 823 29.03 15.93 -11.53
C ARG A 823 27.55 15.51 -11.57
N PRO A 824 26.99 14.97 -10.47
CA PRO A 824 25.55 14.75 -10.36
C PRO A 824 24.78 16.08 -10.42
N LEU A 825 23.54 16.02 -10.91
CA LEU A 825 22.55 17.09 -10.74
C LEU A 825 21.68 16.76 -9.52
N TYR A 826 21.69 17.62 -8.52
CA TYR A 826 20.82 17.56 -7.34
C TYR A 826 19.66 18.53 -7.56
N ALA A 827 18.48 17.98 -7.84
CA ALA A 827 17.23 18.69 -8.04
C ALA A 827 16.40 18.66 -6.74
N HIS A 828 16.48 19.76 -5.98
CA HIS A 828 15.70 20.00 -4.78
C HIS A 828 14.37 20.66 -5.18
N ILE A 829 13.25 20.01 -4.90
CA ILE A 829 11.91 20.51 -5.27
C ILE A 829 11.06 20.52 -4.02
N TYR A 830 11.09 21.66 -3.34
CA TYR A 830 10.31 21.95 -2.14
C TYR A 830 9.06 22.80 -2.45
N GLY A 831 9.02 23.43 -3.63
CA GLY A 831 7.77 23.92 -4.23
C GLY A 831 6.83 22.78 -4.64
N SER A 832 5.66 23.11 -5.16
CA SER A 832 4.69 22.12 -5.65
C SER A 832 5.22 21.30 -6.83
N SER A 833 5.87 21.94 -7.81
CA SER A 833 6.48 21.23 -8.94
C SER A 833 7.55 22.03 -9.70
N LEU A 834 8.41 21.30 -10.43
CA LEU A 834 9.28 21.82 -11.48
C LEU A 834 8.98 21.11 -12.81
N GLY A 835 8.52 21.85 -13.81
CA GLY A 835 8.21 21.35 -15.14
C GLY A 835 9.36 21.48 -16.14
N LEU A 836 9.56 20.45 -16.97
CA LEU A 836 10.33 20.51 -18.22
C LEU A 836 9.35 20.32 -19.38
N THR A 837 9.23 21.30 -20.28
CA THR A 837 8.28 21.27 -21.40
C THR A 837 8.97 21.45 -22.76
N GLY A 838 8.21 21.21 -23.84
CA GLY A 838 8.72 21.34 -25.21
C GLY A 838 9.74 20.25 -25.54
N SER A 839 10.95 20.65 -25.89
CA SER A 839 12.09 19.76 -26.18
C SER A 839 13.21 19.90 -25.13
N SER A 840 12.92 20.50 -23.97
CA SER A 840 13.89 20.67 -22.89
C SER A 840 14.27 19.34 -22.26
N ARG A 841 15.55 19.10 -22.02
CA ARG A 841 16.03 17.81 -21.50
C ARG A 841 17.16 17.95 -20.49
N PHE A 842 17.29 16.91 -19.68
CA PHE A 842 18.49 16.67 -18.87
C PHE A 842 19.48 15.82 -19.66
N ASP A 843 20.75 16.21 -19.62
CA ASP A 843 21.87 15.45 -20.15
C ASP A 843 22.98 15.47 -19.10
N VAL A 844 22.78 14.66 -18.05
CA VAL A 844 23.59 14.66 -16.83
C VAL A 844 23.95 13.22 -16.45
N PRO A 845 25.12 12.97 -15.84
CA PRO A 845 25.55 11.61 -15.54
C PRO A 845 24.71 10.92 -14.46
N ASN A 846 24.23 11.70 -13.48
CA ASN A 846 23.35 11.21 -12.41
C ASN A 846 22.35 12.32 -12.06
N LEU A 847 21.10 11.95 -11.80
CA LEU A 847 20.06 12.85 -11.33
C LEU A 847 19.57 12.39 -9.95
N VAL A 848 19.65 13.29 -8.97
CA VAL A 848 19.12 13.08 -7.62
C VAL A 848 17.95 14.03 -7.41
N LYS A 849 16.78 13.47 -7.13
CA LYS A 849 15.54 14.19 -6.83
C LYS A 849 15.21 14.08 -5.34
N THR A 850 15.05 15.22 -4.68
CA THR A 850 14.70 15.37 -3.25
C THR A 850 13.69 16.52 -3.06
N GLY A 851 13.10 16.65 -1.88
CA GLY A 851 11.97 17.53 -1.57
C GLY A 851 10.61 16.94 -1.98
N PRO A 852 9.52 17.28 -1.28
CA PRO A 852 8.21 16.64 -1.44
C PRO A 852 7.52 16.93 -2.79
N GLY A 853 7.94 17.97 -3.51
CA GLY A 853 7.32 18.39 -4.76
C GLY A 853 7.62 17.50 -5.96
N ALA A 854 6.90 17.71 -7.06
CA ALA A 854 6.99 16.91 -8.27
C ALA A 854 8.02 17.43 -9.29
N LEU A 855 8.83 16.55 -9.86
CA LEU A 855 9.59 16.81 -11.09
C LEU A 855 8.79 16.32 -12.30
N ASN A 856 8.22 17.25 -13.06
CA ASN A 856 7.38 16.94 -14.22
C ASN A 856 8.23 16.98 -15.50
N LEU A 857 8.64 15.80 -15.99
CA LEU A 857 9.31 15.62 -17.27
C LEU A 857 8.26 15.54 -18.38
N GLY A 858 7.72 16.70 -18.76
CA GLY A 858 6.70 16.84 -19.79
C GLY A 858 7.22 17.19 -21.17
N SER A 859 8.51 16.98 -21.43
CA SER A 859 9.11 17.17 -22.75
C SER A 859 9.00 15.91 -23.58
N ALA A 860 8.85 16.02 -24.90
CA ALA A 860 8.92 14.86 -25.79
C ALA A 860 10.36 14.36 -26.03
N ALA A 861 11.36 14.95 -25.34
CA ALA A 861 12.77 14.65 -25.56
C ALA A 861 13.21 13.37 -24.83
N THR A 862 14.39 12.89 -25.22
CA THR A 862 15.12 11.89 -24.45
C THR A 862 16.00 12.58 -23.42
N HIS A 863 15.80 12.24 -22.14
CA HIS A 863 16.67 12.67 -21.05
C HIS A 863 17.77 11.62 -20.85
N ASN A 864 19.03 12.03 -20.90
CA ASN A 864 20.15 11.15 -20.59
C ASN A 864 20.49 11.30 -19.10
N VAL A 865 20.11 10.30 -18.31
CA VAL A 865 20.30 10.25 -16.86
C VAL A 865 20.68 8.81 -16.45
N PRO A 866 21.91 8.34 -16.73
CA PRO A 866 22.32 6.96 -16.48
C PRO A 866 21.99 6.41 -15.10
N ASN A 867 21.97 7.23 -14.05
CA ASN A 867 21.35 6.85 -12.78
C ASN A 867 20.37 7.91 -12.30
N LEU A 868 19.20 7.47 -11.86
CA LEU A 868 18.14 8.30 -11.28
C LEU A 868 17.89 7.86 -9.83
N TYR A 869 17.96 8.82 -8.90
CA TYR A 869 17.62 8.64 -7.50
C TYR A 869 16.41 9.51 -7.16
N ILE A 870 15.36 8.90 -6.63
CA ILE A 870 14.14 9.57 -6.19
C ILE A 870 14.02 9.33 -4.70
N HIS A 871 14.58 10.25 -3.92
CA HIS A 871 14.59 10.14 -2.45
C HIS A 871 13.29 10.66 -1.85
N GLU A 872 12.71 11.70 -2.45
CA GLU A 872 11.47 12.32 -1.97
C GLU A 872 10.57 12.76 -3.13
N GLY A 873 9.27 12.51 -2.97
CA GLY A 873 8.21 13.05 -3.81
C GLY A 873 8.04 12.32 -5.13
N THR A 874 7.67 13.05 -6.19
CA THR A 874 7.31 12.43 -7.48
C THR A 874 8.26 12.83 -8.60
N VAL A 875 8.65 11.86 -9.44
CA VAL A 875 9.13 12.11 -10.80
C VAL A 875 8.06 11.62 -11.77
N ASN A 876 7.51 12.54 -12.55
CA ASN A 876 6.46 12.26 -13.51
C ASN A 876 6.99 12.39 -14.94
N LEU A 877 7.21 11.27 -15.62
CA LEU A 877 7.51 11.24 -17.03
C LEU A 877 6.19 11.20 -17.80
N SER A 878 5.68 12.36 -18.23
CA SER A 878 4.38 12.43 -18.90
C SER A 878 4.46 12.16 -20.40
N GLN A 879 5.64 12.31 -21.00
CA GLN A 879 5.97 11.90 -22.37
C GLN A 879 7.49 11.80 -22.56
N GLY A 880 7.95 11.37 -23.74
CA GLY A 880 9.38 11.24 -24.03
C GLY A 880 9.99 9.94 -23.50
N THR A 881 11.31 9.95 -23.26
CA THR A 881 12.07 8.75 -22.81
C THR A 881 13.17 9.12 -21.82
N LEU A 882 13.48 8.19 -20.91
CA LEU A 882 14.63 8.24 -20.01
C LEU A 882 15.68 7.23 -20.45
N HIS A 883 16.87 7.71 -20.74
CA HIS A 883 18.07 6.89 -20.90
C HIS A 883 18.74 6.69 -19.54
N VAL A 884 18.51 5.52 -18.95
CA VAL A 884 18.81 5.11 -17.56
C VAL A 884 19.41 3.71 -17.52
N ASN A 885 20.37 3.49 -16.63
CA ASN A 885 20.88 2.16 -16.27
C ASN A 885 20.24 1.66 -14.99
N ASN A 886 20.23 2.50 -13.95
CA ASN A 886 19.64 2.19 -12.64
C ASN A 886 18.69 3.30 -12.20
N ILE A 887 17.57 2.90 -11.61
CA ILE A 887 16.59 3.80 -10.99
C ILE A 887 16.35 3.33 -9.56
N TYR A 888 16.53 4.25 -8.61
CA TYR A 888 16.26 4.03 -7.20
C TYR A 888 15.05 4.87 -6.82
N ILE A 889 13.97 4.20 -6.44
CA ILE A 889 12.72 4.81 -6.01
C ILE A 889 12.57 4.57 -4.52
N GLY A 890 12.54 5.67 -3.79
CA GLY A 890 12.45 5.73 -2.34
C GLY A 890 13.78 5.51 -1.63
N ASP A 891 13.83 6.03 -0.41
CA ASP A 891 14.96 5.88 0.50
C ASP A 891 14.58 5.19 1.81
N GLY A 892 13.39 4.58 1.86
CA GLY A 892 12.81 3.96 3.03
C GLY A 892 12.03 4.94 3.93
N ALA A 893 11.94 6.21 3.56
CA ALA A 893 11.10 7.23 4.22
C ALA A 893 10.14 7.87 3.21
N GLY A 894 8.92 8.19 3.63
CA GLY A 894 8.00 8.96 2.78
C GLY A 894 7.53 8.25 1.52
N ARG A 895 6.73 8.99 0.74
CA ARG A 895 6.04 8.46 -0.45
C ARG A 895 6.75 8.92 -1.70
N ASP A 896 7.35 7.96 -2.40
CA ASP A 896 8.20 8.21 -3.56
C ASP A 896 7.70 7.51 -4.80
N ILE A 897 7.55 8.27 -5.88
CA ILE A 897 6.81 7.81 -7.06
C ILE A 897 7.59 8.11 -8.33
N LEU A 898 7.81 7.08 -9.15
CA LEU A 898 8.09 7.25 -10.57
C LEU A 898 6.81 6.95 -11.36
N VAL A 899 6.32 7.93 -12.11
CA VAL A 899 5.19 7.77 -13.03
C VAL A 899 5.70 7.64 -14.45
N LEU A 900 5.30 6.57 -15.13
CA LEU A 900 5.58 6.32 -16.54
C LEU A 900 4.44 6.85 -17.44
N PRO A 901 4.75 7.28 -18.67
CA PRO A 901 3.77 7.91 -19.54
C PRO A 901 2.76 6.89 -20.06
N ALA A 902 1.53 7.35 -20.25
CA ALA A 902 0.51 6.61 -20.97
C ALA A 902 0.91 6.40 -22.45
N ASN A 903 0.37 5.37 -23.09
CA ASN A 903 0.60 5.09 -24.52
C ASN A 903 2.08 5.02 -24.92
N SER A 904 2.90 4.40 -24.07
CA SER A 904 4.35 4.36 -24.24
C SER A 904 4.88 2.93 -24.27
N THR A 905 6.02 2.74 -24.95
CA THR A 905 6.73 1.45 -24.96
C THR A 905 8.21 1.68 -24.67
N ASP A 906 8.68 1.04 -23.61
CA ASP A 906 10.00 1.19 -23.03
C ASP A 906 10.36 2.67 -22.88
N ALA A 907 9.58 3.39 -22.08
CA ALA A 907 9.88 4.77 -21.75
C ALA A 907 11.21 4.88 -20.98
N LEU A 908 11.57 3.81 -20.26
CA LEU A 908 12.88 3.63 -19.63
C LEU A 908 13.75 2.71 -20.51
N ARG A 909 14.93 3.16 -20.92
CA ARG A 909 15.89 2.38 -21.74
C ARG A 909 17.32 2.66 -21.32
N ARG A 910 18.25 1.74 -21.56
CA ARG A 910 19.68 2.06 -21.46
C ARG A 910 20.15 2.86 -22.67
N ALA A 911 21.13 3.75 -22.46
CA ALA A 911 21.66 4.61 -23.52
C ALA A 911 22.38 3.85 -24.64
N THR A 912 22.84 2.61 -24.39
CA THR A 912 23.57 1.78 -25.36
C THR A 912 22.98 0.37 -25.45
N GLY A 913 22.75 -0.10 -26.68
CA GLY A 913 22.21 -1.43 -26.97
C GLY A 913 20.70 -1.60 -26.73
N ARG A 914 20.16 -2.79 -27.02
CA ARG A 914 18.78 -3.18 -26.71
C ARG A 914 18.69 -3.76 -25.29
N THR A 915 19.20 -3.04 -24.29
CA THR A 915 19.26 -3.52 -22.90
C THR A 915 18.33 -2.71 -22.00
N PHE A 916 17.74 -3.37 -21.00
CA PHE A 916 16.72 -2.79 -20.13
C PHE A 916 17.29 -2.32 -18.79
N PRO A 917 16.71 -1.30 -18.14
CA PRO A 917 17.24 -0.77 -16.88
C PRO A 917 16.95 -1.68 -15.68
N ASN A 918 17.67 -1.41 -14.59
CA ASN A 918 17.39 -1.97 -13.27
C ASN A 918 16.56 -0.97 -12.46
N VAL A 919 15.57 -1.45 -11.72
CA VAL A 919 14.74 -0.64 -10.82
C VAL A 919 14.84 -1.20 -9.40
N PHE A 920 15.01 -0.30 -8.43
CA PHE A 920 15.04 -0.60 -7.01
C PHE A 920 13.86 0.12 -6.35
N LEU A 921 13.01 -0.63 -5.66
CA LEU A 921 11.91 -0.09 -4.85
C LEU A 921 12.29 -0.25 -3.38
N ARG A 922 12.48 0.87 -2.68
CA ARG A 922 12.88 0.93 -1.27
C ARG A 922 11.85 1.72 -0.47
N GLY A 923 10.79 1.05 -0.04
CA GLY A 923 9.85 1.54 0.97
C GLY A 923 10.05 0.81 2.31
N THR A 924 9.30 1.20 3.34
CA THR A 924 9.39 0.59 4.68
C THR A 924 8.13 -0.21 5.04
N PRO A 925 8.25 -1.30 5.81
CA PRO A 925 7.11 -2.00 6.40
C PRO A 925 6.53 -1.28 7.62
N HIS A 926 7.13 -0.17 8.07
CA HIS A 926 6.82 0.53 9.32
C HIS A 926 6.16 1.91 9.12
N GLY A 927 5.41 2.12 8.03
CA GLY A 927 4.89 3.45 7.70
C GLY A 927 3.84 4.01 8.68
N LEU A 928 3.68 5.35 8.65
CA LEU A 928 2.83 6.16 9.57
C LEU A 928 1.30 5.96 9.41
N ASP A 929 0.84 5.20 8.40
CA ASP A 929 -0.57 4.89 8.24
C ASP A 929 -0.89 3.44 8.66
N PRO A 930 -1.27 3.24 9.93
CA PRO A 930 -1.71 1.95 10.43
C PRO A 930 -2.99 1.41 9.76
N SER A 931 -3.82 2.24 9.15
CA SER A 931 -5.17 1.85 8.70
C SER A 931 -5.18 0.89 7.50
N ASN A 932 -4.05 0.75 6.79
CA ASN A 932 -4.04 0.14 5.47
C ASN A 932 -3.17 -1.13 5.37
N VAL A 933 -3.67 -2.24 5.91
CA VAL A 933 -3.00 -3.55 5.89
C VAL A 933 -2.91 -4.13 4.46
N TYR A 934 -3.82 -3.72 3.56
CA TYR A 934 -3.93 -4.23 2.20
C TYR A 934 -3.75 -3.12 1.18
N GLY A 935 -2.50 -2.87 0.79
CA GLY A 935 -2.24 -2.20 -0.47
C GLY A 935 -2.78 -0.78 -0.64
N GLY A 936 -3.47 -0.12 0.27
CA GLY A 936 -3.87 1.27 0.05
C GLY A 936 -2.71 2.27 0.30
N GLU A 937 -3.00 3.56 0.10
CA GLU A 937 -2.00 4.63 0.20
C GLU A 937 -1.41 4.66 1.61
N GLN A 938 -0.19 4.16 1.80
CA GLN A 938 0.56 4.45 3.02
C GLN A 938 1.55 5.56 2.73
N SER A 939 1.90 6.30 3.78
CA SER A 939 2.83 7.42 3.74
C SER A 939 4.24 7.04 3.30
N ASP A 940 4.66 5.80 3.49
CA ASP A 940 6.08 5.39 3.34
C ASP A 940 6.27 4.27 2.30
N GLN A 941 6.19 4.61 1.01
CA GLN A 941 6.13 3.66 -0.11
C GLN A 941 6.97 4.10 -1.31
N ALA A 942 7.73 3.16 -1.86
CA ALA A 942 8.34 3.27 -3.18
C ALA A 942 7.42 2.71 -4.27
N ILE A 943 7.00 3.55 -5.20
CA ILE A 943 5.96 3.26 -6.20
C ILE A 943 6.50 3.44 -7.63
N LEU A 944 6.38 2.39 -8.44
CA LEU A 944 6.45 2.50 -9.90
C LEU A 944 5.02 2.46 -10.46
N ARG A 945 4.59 3.57 -11.07
CA ARG A 945 3.25 3.71 -11.64
C ARG A 945 3.28 3.66 -13.16
N LEU A 946 2.40 2.83 -13.72
CA LEU A 946 2.04 2.79 -15.14
C LEU A 946 0.75 3.62 -15.33
N SER A 947 0.59 4.27 -16.49
CA SER A 947 -0.48 5.27 -16.70
C SER A 947 -1.44 4.96 -17.85
N GLY A 948 -1.57 3.68 -18.22
CA GLY A 948 -2.49 3.21 -19.25
C GLY A 948 -1.82 3.01 -20.59
N ASN A 949 -1.99 1.81 -21.18
CA ASN A 949 -1.24 1.38 -22.37
C ASN A 949 0.28 1.61 -22.23
N THR A 950 0.80 1.48 -21.02
CA THR A 950 2.22 1.60 -20.72
C THR A 950 2.86 0.22 -20.82
N LYS A 951 3.85 0.07 -21.69
CA LYS A 951 4.59 -1.18 -21.92
C LYS A 951 6.03 -0.97 -21.52
N GLN A 952 6.54 -1.69 -20.52
CA GLN A 952 7.89 -1.47 -20.00
C GLN A 952 8.61 -2.79 -19.72
N HIS A 953 9.82 -2.93 -20.25
CA HIS A 953 10.74 -4.01 -19.91
C HIS A 953 11.78 -3.56 -18.89
N LEU A 954 12.05 -4.41 -17.90
CA LEU A 954 13.08 -4.23 -16.89
C LEU A 954 14.02 -5.43 -16.90
N ALA A 955 15.32 -5.18 -16.80
CA ALA A 955 16.30 -6.26 -16.64
C ALA A 955 16.22 -6.84 -15.23
N VAL A 956 16.14 -5.98 -14.21
CA VAL A 956 16.03 -6.38 -12.81
C VAL A 956 15.05 -5.47 -12.09
N LEU A 957 14.13 -6.06 -11.32
CA LEU A 957 13.37 -5.37 -10.30
C LEU A 957 13.82 -5.89 -8.93
N ASN A 958 14.37 -4.99 -8.10
CA ASN A 958 14.77 -5.27 -6.73
C ASN A 958 13.75 -4.63 -5.78
N VAL A 959 13.19 -5.45 -4.89
CA VAL A 959 12.26 -5.02 -3.84
C VAL A 959 12.99 -5.09 -2.51
N MET A 960 13.26 -3.93 -1.92
CA MET A 960 14.02 -3.80 -0.67
C MET A 960 13.05 -3.50 0.46
N GLU A 961 12.80 -4.50 1.31
CA GLU A 961 11.73 -4.54 2.33
C GLU A 961 10.31 -4.40 1.75
N ARG A 962 10.01 -3.32 1.03
CA ARG A 962 8.71 -3.08 0.44
C ARG A 962 8.77 -2.31 -0.88
N GLY A 963 7.98 -2.75 -1.85
CA GLY A 963 7.78 -2.05 -3.12
C GLY A 963 6.35 -2.12 -3.61
N THR A 964 5.94 -1.17 -4.45
CA THR A 964 4.61 -1.14 -5.06
C THR A 964 4.72 -0.95 -6.57
N ILE A 965 3.96 -1.76 -7.32
CA ILE A 965 3.61 -1.47 -8.72
C ILE A 965 2.16 -1.03 -8.78
N ASP A 966 1.91 0.11 -9.41
CA ASP A 966 0.59 0.68 -9.58
C ASP A 966 0.18 0.67 -11.05
N PHE A 967 -0.76 -0.20 -11.41
CA PHE A 967 -1.27 -0.38 -12.77
C PHE A 967 -2.44 0.56 -13.07
N ALA A 968 -2.21 1.88 -13.03
CA ALA A 968 -3.28 2.82 -13.31
C ALA A 968 -3.64 2.84 -14.82
N GLY A 969 -4.95 2.92 -15.12
CA GLY A 969 -5.46 3.24 -16.45
C GLY A 969 -5.38 2.16 -17.54
N GLY A 970 -5.13 0.89 -17.20
CA GLY A 970 -5.13 -0.21 -18.16
C GLY A 970 -6.52 -0.48 -18.79
N GLU A 971 -6.55 -0.88 -20.06
CA GLU A 971 -7.75 -1.35 -20.76
C GLU A 971 -7.46 -2.57 -21.65
N VAL A 972 -8.48 -3.39 -21.93
CA VAL A 972 -8.36 -4.51 -22.88
C VAL A 972 -7.93 -3.99 -24.25
N GLY A 973 -6.92 -4.60 -24.87
CA GLY A 973 -6.38 -4.17 -26.16
C GLY A 973 -5.55 -2.88 -26.10
N LEU A 974 -5.39 -2.28 -24.92
CA LEU A 974 -4.54 -1.14 -24.59
C LEU A 974 -3.91 -1.40 -23.19
N ALA A 975 -3.39 -2.61 -22.99
CA ALA A 975 -3.04 -3.08 -21.66
C ALA A 975 -1.78 -2.41 -21.12
N ASN A 976 -1.70 -2.29 -19.80
CA ASN A 976 -0.41 -2.07 -19.16
C ASN A 976 0.35 -3.39 -19.10
N ILE A 977 1.62 -3.39 -19.49
CA ILE A 977 2.45 -4.59 -19.45
C ILE A 977 3.82 -4.27 -18.88
N LEU A 978 4.19 -4.99 -17.83
CA LEU A 978 5.50 -4.92 -17.21
C LEU A 978 6.22 -6.26 -17.37
N TRP A 979 7.29 -6.28 -18.17
CA TRP A 979 8.19 -7.44 -18.30
C TRP A 979 9.38 -7.29 -17.37
N ILE A 980 9.70 -8.36 -16.65
CA ILE A 980 10.80 -8.40 -15.69
C ILE A 980 11.66 -9.63 -15.98
N ASP A 981 12.92 -9.42 -16.33
CA ASP A 981 13.84 -10.55 -16.56
C ASP A 981 14.27 -11.19 -15.24
N GLN A 982 14.48 -10.41 -14.18
CA GLN A 982 14.82 -10.89 -12.84
C GLN A 982 14.07 -10.09 -11.76
N LEU A 983 13.39 -10.79 -10.84
CA LEU A 983 12.74 -10.20 -9.66
C LEU A 983 13.42 -10.71 -8.39
N ASN A 984 13.94 -9.79 -7.57
CA ASN A 984 14.61 -10.10 -6.31
C ASN A 984 13.89 -9.43 -5.12
N PHE A 985 13.77 -10.17 -4.03
CA PHE A 985 13.32 -9.68 -2.72
C PHE A 985 14.51 -9.61 -1.78
N LEU A 986 14.90 -8.40 -1.39
CA LEU A 986 16.13 -8.11 -0.69
C LEU A 986 15.87 -7.47 0.66
N ASN A 987 16.81 -7.66 1.58
CA ASN A 987 16.84 -6.97 2.87
C ASN A 987 17.05 -5.45 2.69
N ALA A 988 16.98 -4.69 3.79
CA ALA A 988 17.26 -3.25 3.81
C ALA A 988 18.60 -2.87 3.17
N ALA A 989 19.59 -3.77 3.24
CA ALA A 989 20.93 -3.60 2.68
C ALA A 989 21.00 -3.86 1.17
N GLY A 990 19.94 -4.37 0.55
CA GLY A 990 19.89 -4.67 -0.87
C GLY A 990 20.87 -5.75 -1.33
N ASN A 991 21.36 -6.62 -0.42
CA ASN A 991 22.47 -7.52 -0.70
C ASN A 991 22.18 -9.01 -0.46
N SER A 992 21.10 -9.35 0.25
CA SER A 992 20.70 -10.74 0.47
C SER A 992 19.19 -10.91 0.40
N TYR A 993 18.75 -12.12 0.07
CA TYR A 993 17.33 -12.48 0.05
C TYR A 993 16.66 -12.21 1.40
N ASP A 994 15.46 -11.64 1.36
CA ASP A 994 14.65 -11.39 2.56
C ASP A 994 13.24 -11.97 2.39
N PRO A 995 12.83 -12.99 3.16
CA PRO A 995 11.50 -13.58 3.09
C PRO A 995 10.41 -12.68 3.67
N SER A 996 10.76 -11.59 4.36
CA SER A 996 9.81 -10.59 4.88
C SER A 996 9.51 -9.49 3.87
N ALA A 997 10.33 -9.33 2.83
CA ALA A 997 10.11 -8.31 1.82
C ALA A 997 8.83 -8.58 1.01
N ARG A 998 8.08 -7.53 0.64
CA ARG A 998 6.79 -7.64 -0.06
C ARG A 998 6.67 -6.71 -1.27
N LEU A 999 6.10 -7.23 -2.35
CA LEU A 999 5.73 -6.48 -3.54
C LEU A 999 4.21 -6.36 -3.62
N PHE A 1000 3.69 -5.14 -3.57
CA PHE A 1000 2.26 -4.87 -3.70
C PHE A 1000 1.91 -4.51 -5.14
N ILE A 1001 0.83 -5.10 -5.65
CA ILE A 1001 0.29 -4.84 -6.98
C ILE A 1001 -1.08 -4.18 -6.83
N ARG A 1002 -1.20 -2.93 -7.30
CA ARG A 1002 -2.42 -2.11 -7.19
C ARG A 1002 -3.04 -1.83 -8.53
N ASN A 1003 -4.33 -1.52 -8.50
CA ASN A 1003 -5.13 -1.15 -9.67
C ASN A 1003 -5.01 -2.16 -10.82
N TRP A 1004 -4.68 -3.41 -10.51
CA TRP A 1004 -4.53 -4.48 -11.49
C TRP A 1004 -5.86 -5.13 -11.80
N TYR A 1005 -6.12 -5.33 -13.09
CA TYR A 1005 -7.32 -5.99 -13.61
C TYR A 1005 -6.98 -7.05 -14.66
N GLN A 1006 -7.71 -8.17 -14.61
CA GLN A 1006 -7.51 -9.29 -15.54
C GLN A 1006 -7.76 -8.83 -16.98
N TYR A 1007 -6.84 -9.21 -17.88
CA TYR A 1007 -6.79 -8.86 -19.31
C TYR A 1007 -6.48 -7.39 -19.65
N GLU A 1008 -6.44 -6.50 -18.65
CA GLU A 1008 -6.14 -5.08 -18.81
C GLU A 1008 -4.71 -4.75 -18.35
N ASP A 1009 -4.15 -5.60 -17.47
CA ASP A 1009 -2.83 -5.42 -16.90
C ASP A 1009 -2.07 -6.75 -16.80
N TYR A 1010 -0.77 -6.72 -17.06
CA TYR A 1010 0.08 -7.93 -17.06
C TYR A 1010 1.40 -7.68 -16.31
N LEU A 1011 1.64 -8.50 -15.28
CA LEU A 1011 2.94 -8.65 -14.65
C LEU A 1011 3.61 -9.91 -15.21
N LEU A 1012 4.65 -9.73 -16.02
CA LEU A 1012 5.32 -10.80 -16.73
C LEU A 1012 6.73 -11.00 -16.19
N ILE A 1013 7.09 -12.23 -15.85
CA ILE A 1013 8.42 -12.58 -15.31
C ILE A 1013 9.05 -13.67 -16.18
N SER A 1014 10.35 -13.52 -16.47
CA SER A 1014 11.08 -14.43 -17.34
C SER A 1014 11.01 -15.89 -16.88
N ARG A 1015 10.72 -16.79 -17.82
CA ARG A 1015 10.78 -18.24 -17.63
C ARG A 1015 12.18 -18.70 -17.26
N GLY A 1016 13.21 -18.10 -17.89
CA GLY A 1016 14.60 -18.43 -17.62
C GLY A 1016 15.00 -18.16 -16.17
N TRP A 1017 14.36 -17.17 -15.54
CA TRP A 1017 14.54 -16.86 -14.13
C TRP A 1017 13.68 -17.74 -13.22
N ILE A 1018 12.35 -17.79 -13.46
CA ILE A 1018 11.42 -18.54 -12.60
C ILE A 1018 11.75 -20.03 -12.55
N ASN A 1019 12.15 -20.63 -13.67
CA ASN A 1019 12.45 -22.06 -13.73
C ASN A 1019 13.72 -22.45 -12.96
N THR A 1020 14.45 -21.50 -12.38
CA THR A 1020 15.57 -21.79 -11.45
C THR A 1020 15.09 -22.17 -10.04
N TYR A 1021 13.85 -21.85 -9.68
CA TYR A 1021 13.28 -22.14 -8.36
C TYR A 1021 12.72 -23.57 -8.28
N GLN A 1022 12.94 -24.24 -7.15
CA GLN A 1022 12.21 -25.47 -6.82
C GLN A 1022 10.74 -25.16 -6.50
N PRO A 1023 9.80 -26.11 -6.64
CA PRO A 1023 8.37 -25.84 -6.46
C PRO A 1023 7.97 -25.23 -5.12
N THR A 1024 8.63 -25.63 -4.02
CA THR A 1024 8.39 -25.06 -2.68
C THR A 1024 8.88 -23.61 -2.58
N GLN A 1025 10.07 -23.33 -3.11
CA GLN A 1025 10.65 -22.00 -3.13
C GLN A 1025 9.85 -21.04 -4.03
N LEU A 1026 9.30 -21.55 -5.13
CA LEU A 1026 8.40 -20.77 -6.00
C LEU A 1026 7.11 -20.37 -5.25
N ALA A 1027 6.55 -21.27 -4.45
CA ALA A 1027 5.38 -20.95 -3.64
C ALA A 1027 5.69 -19.87 -2.59
N GLU A 1028 6.86 -19.94 -1.94
CA GLU A 1028 7.34 -18.92 -1.01
C GLU A 1028 7.56 -17.57 -1.69
N PHE A 1029 8.22 -17.57 -2.86
CA PHE A 1029 8.42 -16.39 -3.70
C PHE A 1029 7.09 -15.73 -4.09
N LEU A 1030 6.12 -16.52 -4.56
CA LEU A 1030 4.81 -16.00 -4.94
C LEU A 1030 4.04 -15.42 -3.74
N ASN A 1031 4.23 -15.95 -2.53
CA ASN A 1031 3.65 -15.39 -1.31
C ASN A 1031 4.21 -14.00 -0.94
N GLN A 1032 5.33 -13.58 -1.53
CA GLN A 1032 5.88 -12.24 -1.34
C GLN A 1032 5.22 -11.19 -2.25
N ILE A 1033 4.45 -11.62 -3.26
CA ILE A 1033 3.70 -10.75 -4.16
C ILE A 1033 2.25 -10.71 -3.69
N VAL A 1034 1.70 -9.51 -3.51
CA VAL A 1034 0.33 -9.30 -3.01
C VAL A 1034 -0.45 -8.49 -4.03
N PHE A 1035 -1.47 -9.09 -4.64
CA PHE A 1035 -2.43 -8.39 -5.49
C PHE A 1035 -3.54 -7.83 -4.62
N ASP A 1036 -3.68 -6.50 -4.64
CA ASP A 1036 -4.64 -5.82 -3.79
C ASP A 1036 -6.07 -6.27 -4.11
N GLY A 1037 -6.84 -6.57 -3.06
CA GLY A 1037 -8.19 -7.12 -3.12
C GLY A 1037 -8.36 -8.55 -3.66
N TYR A 1038 -7.29 -9.27 -4.01
CA TYR A 1038 -7.34 -10.67 -4.48
C TYR A 1038 -6.57 -11.65 -3.57
N GLN A 1039 -6.43 -11.32 -2.29
CA GLN A 1039 -5.63 -12.11 -1.34
C GLN A 1039 -6.25 -13.47 -1.02
N ASP A 1040 -7.54 -13.66 -1.31
CA ASP A 1040 -8.23 -14.94 -1.25
C ASP A 1040 -7.78 -15.90 -2.35
N PHE A 1041 -7.08 -15.43 -3.38
CA PHE A 1041 -6.56 -16.26 -4.47
C PHE A 1041 -5.10 -16.65 -4.24
N ARG A 1042 -4.75 -17.88 -4.65
CA ARG A 1042 -3.35 -18.31 -4.68
C ARG A 1042 -2.75 -17.83 -5.99
N LEU A 1043 -1.63 -17.10 -5.92
CA LEU A 1043 -0.93 -16.69 -7.13
C LEU A 1043 -0.37 -17.89 -7.88
N VAL A 1044 -0.40 -17.80 -9.20
CA VAL A 1044 0.15 -18.79 -10.13
C VAL A 1044 1.01 -18.12 -11.19
N ALA A 1045 1.96 -18.87 -11.73
CA ALA A 1045 2.70 -18.50 -12.94
C ALA A 1045 2.08 -19.26 -14.12
N LEU A 1046 1.48 -18.52 -15.06
CA LEU A 1046 0.87 -19.07 -16.27
C LEU A 1046 1.72 -18.79 -17.50
N ASP A 1047 1.73 -19.72 -18.44
CA ASP A 1047 2.37 -19.54 -19.74
C ASP A 1047 1.80 -18.32 -20.49
N TYR A 1048 2.63 -17.31 -20.73
CA TYR A 1048 2.26 -16.16 -21.55
C TYR A 1048 2.81 -16.31 -22.97
N ASP A 1049 4.13 -16.39 -23.12
CA ASP A 1049 4.82 -16.68 -24.37
C ASP A 1049 6.04 -17.59 -24.13
N SER A 1050 6.88 -17.83 -25.14
CA SER A 1050 8.05 -18.71 -25.00
C SER A 1050 9.12 -18.21 -24.01
N GLN A 1051 9.07 -16.95 -23.57
CA GLN A 1051 10.08 -16.31 -22.75
C GLN A 1051 9.57 -15.91 -21.36
N TYR A 1052 8.27 -15.63 -21.19
CA TYR A 1052 7.71 -15.12 -19.94
C TYR A 1052 6.52 -15.94 -19.43
N TYR A 1053 6.39 -15.95 -18.10
CA TYR A 1053 5.16 -16.32 -17.39
C TYR A 1053 4.39 -15.05 -17.00
N ALA A 1054 3.06 -15.12 -17.03
CA ALA A 1054 2.19 -14.15 -16.38
C ALA A 1054 1.96 -14.56 -14.92
N ILE A 1055 2.25 -13.65 -14.00
CA ILE A 1055 1.93 -13.83 -12.57
C ILE A 1055 0.54 -13.26 -12.32
N THR A 1056 -0.36 -14.08 -11.80
CA THR A 1056 -1.77 -13.69 -11.64
C THR A 1056 -2.45 -14.46 -10.51
N PRO A 1057 -3.49 -13.88 -9.86
CA PRO A 1057 -4.35 -14.61 -8.93
C PRO A 1057 -5.26 -15.66 -9.60
N PHE A 1058 -5.43 -15.63 -10.93
CA PHE A 1058 -6.41 -16.49 -11.61
C PHE A 1058 -5.74 -17.61 -12.39
N ASN A 1059 -6.02 -18.87 -12.03
CA ASN A 1059 -5.73 -20.03 -12.88
C ASN A 1059 -6.94 -20.31 -13.78
N HIS A 1060 -6.73 -20.44 -15.10
CA HIS A 1060 -7.85 -20.67 -16.02
C HIS A 1060 -8.57 -22.00 -15.69
N VAL A 1061 -9.91 -21.94 -15.59
CA VAL A 1061 -10.76 -23.07 -15.20
C VAL A 1061 -11.14 -23.98 -16.38
N SER A 1062 -10.93 -23.56 -17.63
CA SER A 1062 -11.25 -24.42 -18.78
C SER A 1062 -10.03 -25.20 -19.25
N GLY A 1063 -10.22 -26.51 -19.48
CA GLY A 1063 -9.22 -27.46 -20.01
C GLY A 1063 -8.82 -27.19 -21.45
N VAL A 1064 -8.43 -25.95 -21.72
CA VAL A 1064 -8.10 -25.41 -23.02
C VAL A 1064 -6.58 -25.50 -23.20
N PRO A 1065 -6.10 -26.20 -24.24
CA PRO A 1065 -4.66 -26.41 -24.42
C PRO A 1065 -3.88 -25.12 -24.62
N GLU A 1066 -2.63 -25.13 -24.15
CA GLU A 1066 -1.66 -24.03 -24.21
C GLU A 1066 -1.48 -23.43 -25.61
N PRO A 1067 -0.98 -22.17 -25.75
CA PRO A 1067 -0.78 -21.47 -27.03
C PRO A 1067 -0.05 -22.27 -28.12
N GLN A 1068 0.88 -23.14 -27.71
CA GLN A 1068 1.62 -24.03 -28.62
C GLN A 1068 0.70 -25.01 -29.35
N THR A 1069 -0.39 -25.40 -28.69
CA THR A 1069 -1.42 -26.30 -29.22
C THR A 1069 -2.31 -25.60 -30.23
N TYR A 1070 -2.61 -24.30 -30.04
CA TYR A 1070 -3.37 -23.52 -31.03
C TYR A 1070 -2.57 -23.28 -32.31
N GLY A 1071 -1.27 -22.99 -32.19
CA GLY A 1071 -0.36 -22.92 -33.32
C GLY A 1071 -0.30 -24.25 -34.08
N ALA A 1072 -0.22 -25.38 -33.36
CA ALA A 1072 -0.21 -26.72 -33.95
C ALA A 1072 -1.55 -27.09 -34.63
N ILE A 1073 -2.69 -26.76 -34.02
CA ILE A 1073 -4.02 -27.04 -34.58
C ILE A 1073 -4.28 -26.16 -35.80
N LEU A 1074 -3.97 -24.86 -35.77
CA LEU A 1074 -4.14 -23.98 -36.91
C LEU A 1074 -3.15 -24.29 -38.04
N ALA A 1075 -1.91 -24.67 -37.72
CA ALA A 1075 -0.96 -25.18 -38.71
C ALA A 1075 -1.45 -26.49 -39.33
N ALA A 1076 -2.02 -27.41 -38.55
CA ALA A 1076 -2.59 -28.67 -39.06
C ALA A 1076 -3.80 -28.42 -39.97
N VAL A 1077 -4.67 -27.47 -39.62
CA VAL A 1077 -5.82 -27.06 -40.45
C VAL A 1077 -5.35 -26.32 -41.71
N GLY A 1078 -4.37 -25.43 -41.60
CA GLY A 1078 -3.76 -24.72 -42.73
C GLY A 1078 -3.07 -25.66 -43.72
N ILE A 1079 -2.31 -26.65 -43.22
CA ILE A 1079 -1.72 -27.73 -44.04
C ILE A 1079 -2.84 -28.58 -44.65
N GLY A 1080 -3.89 -28.89 -43.90
CA GLY A 1080 -5.09 -29.60 -44.40
C GLY A 1080 -5.78 -28.88 -45.56
N MET A 1081 -5.96 -27.56 -45.48
CA MET A 1081 -6.54 -26.76 -46.56
C MET A 1081 -5.63 -26.64 -47.78
N VAL A 1082 -4.31 -26.53 -47.60
CA VAL A 1082 -3.34 -26.51 -48.71
C VAL A 1082 -3.27 -27.87 -49.41
N VAL A 1083 -3.35 -28.98 -48.66
CA VAL A 1083 -3.43 -30.35 -49.21
C VAL A 1083 -4.78 -30.57 -49.92
N TRP A 1084 -5.88 -30.00 -49.42
CA TRP A 1084 -7.19 -30.05 -50.08
C TRP A 1084 -7.24 -29.21 -51.38
N ALA A 1085 -6.60 -28.04 -51.39
CA ALA A 1085 -6.47 -27.18 -52.58
C ALA A 1085 -5.62 -27.84 -53.69
N LYS A 1086 -4.60 -28.62 -53.33
CA LYS A 1086 -3.76 -29.37 -54.29
C LYS A 1086 -4.42 -30.64 -54.85
N ARG A 1087 -5.58 -31.07 -54.34
CA ARG A 1087 -6.29 -32.28 -54.80
C ARG A 1087 -7.43 -32.02 -55.80
N ARG A 1088 -7.58 -30.81 -56.35
CA ARG A 1088 -8.54 -30.58 -57.45
C ARG A 1088 -7.92 -31.00 -58.81
N PRO A 1089 -8.51 -31.95 -59.55
CA PRO A 1089 -8.03 -32.28 -60.88
C PRO A 1089 -8.46 -31.18 -61.88
N VAL A 1090 -7.49 -30.72 -62.67
CA VAL A 1090 -7.65 -29.80 -63.79
C VAL A 1090 -8.61 -30.42 -64.82
N ARG A 1091 -9.85 -29.91 -64.90
CA ARG A 1091 -10.74 -30.19 -66.03
C ARG A 1091 -10.36 -29.29 -67.21
N GLN A 1092 -9.60 -29.86 -68.15
CA GLN A 1092 -9.37 -29.29 -69.47
C GLN A 1092 -10.69 -29.07 -70.21
N ARG A 1093 -10.87 -27.87 -70.77
CA ARG A 1093 -11.96 -27.53 -71.70
C ARG A 1093 -11.33 -27.27 -73.06
N ALA A 1094 -11.38 -28.27 -73.95
CA ALA A 1094 -11.11 -28.08 -75.36
C ALA A 1094 -11.91 -29.10 -76.18
N ARG A 1095 -12.95 -28.63 -76.88
CA ARG A 1095 -13.47 -29.25 -78.10
C ARG A 1095 -14.28 -28.21 -78.87
N ARG A 1096 -13.76 -27.77 -80.01
CA ARG A 1096 -14.47 -27.03 -81.05
C ARG A 1096 -14.15 -27.68 -82.39
N SER A 1097 -15.21 -28.13 -83.08
CA SER A 1097 -15.32 -28.50 -84.52
C SER A 1097 -14.51 -29.73 -84.98
N VAL A 1098 -14.95 -30.54 -85.95
CA VAL A 1098 -15.50 -30.16 -87.27
C VAL A 1098 -16.60 -31.12 -87.79
N LYS A 1099 -17.52 -30.50 -88.53
CA LYS A 1099 -18.70 -30.97 -89.28
C LYS A 1099 -18.44 -32.03 -90.37
N GLN A 1100 -19.44 -32.90 -90.61
CA GLN A 1100 -19.98 -33.44 -91.88
C GLN A 1100 -21.02 -34.56 -91.52
N ALA A 1101 -22.18 -34.76 -92.16
CA ALA A 1101 -22.93 -34.03 -93.19
C ALA A 1101 -24.41 -34.53 -93.22
N GLU A 1102 -25.32 -33.60 -93.52
CA GLU A 1102 -26.62 -33.71 -94.22
C GLU A 1102 -27.75 -34.65 -93.72
N ALA A 1103 -28.75 -34.04 -93.08
CA ALA A 1103 -30.16 -33.98 -93.50
C ALA A 1103 -30.85 -32.82 -92.77
#